data_AF-G7WRG9-F1
#
_entry.id   AF-G7WRG9-F1
#
_cell.length_a   1.000
_cell.length_b   1.000
_cell.length_c   1.000
_cell.angle_alpha   90.00
_cell.angle_beta   90.00
_cell.angle_gamma   90.00
#
_symmetry.space_group_name_H-M   'P 1'
#
loop_
_entity.id
_entity.type
_entity.pdbx_description
1 polymer ?
#
loop_
_entity_poly.entity_id
_entity_poly.type
_entity_poly.pdbx_seq_one_letter_code
_entity_poly.pdbx_strand_id
1 'polypeptide(L)'
;MTYKIPAGIKLRRKLSAGKKIDRISWSPHGTQLAAELDIGKIKIWDVDNEVADSAKDALPDQIHEWTPWNTECKVDEALFLLDSPFISCEVNSNSDFSGILGRVSVKAINEYEFNYKYIPDLKRFYNFVRHHGKSMIINYAYSSNSSIFASNLFDSNTIDLFETQIKTNLIKRHNLSPIYEREAEEVYIGKYFRTLEGHTDAIVSISFSFDSKFLASMSLDNTIRLWSCDKWETVAIIRELSSGKFRSLIAFNPKFPMLAAVVDGGKVINIWDLDFDELSRIPSAIKTIHYSSAKIVFVGESNAGKSCLSLRLSEDRYEELETTHGTRFWTLLPEQLDPVAVTPPGKKRDVVIWDMGGQNEYRLVHQIFLHDVTLALILFDPTRGQNAFKEVEEWNKRLDKQLSGNKATKILVGTKLDDESTIIDEVELERLIKSCDFEGYYPISSRTGRGISELRAAISKNINWDASSESSRPEFFQIIRDEVENLKGRGKAVISFPDLSKSIRKKYPLKFEIEALDTVLRHLSLQGVVSDTETAIGERMIILHIGEIERYAGSLIIAARNNPRGVPAIEEQILVSPRMSFPGIKEEDRLPRLEERVILECVVQLLIEHGICLQHEGLLIFPTLFKPTVTDRVGSVSHSISLYYDFSGAIDNIYSSLVAWLAISERFGRSRFWEDRAEFEIAGKGACGLRKIDRGSGFAHLDVYFEDRTPQEMRDLFISFVESHLRQYGIEIQERIEITCKCSYHFSEESIRRRISNGNTDIGCPECDVRTTISEGAIKAREIDPDLERKTWALKTEIREKKDKIIEEVKVTFKKTDASQTSLESLWLLHLSDLHFDFKTDPMSQFQPIATDLNNLKESLGFEKLDYLVVSGDLTNHGKPEEFENARQFISSLIMRFGLTAERCIIVPGNHDLDWDEDVYNWINRRLIDTEKLANGRWIRQGDGYLIRNEERYPSRFRSFSENFYHPLVQKEYPLEFKDQCISIPFFDDGIQFIALNSCWEIDEYFPKRSSINQGTLARGLENADRMIRSFSSNKSVLKIAVWHHPVTGNDKIKDDAFLEQLRENGIRVCLHGHVHEDETEIINYLHPKRVYVSGTGSFGAPVCERPESTPRLYSLLEISRDHRVIRIHTRCRQRKGGAWDGWAVWPSESANEKRTYYEIRF
;
A
#
# COMPACT_ATOMS: atom_id res chain seq x y z
N MET A 1 26.29 -20.03 -43.33
CA MET A 1 25.39 -19.67 -44.44
C MET A 1 25.90 -18.38 -45.07
N THR A 2 26.25 -18.41 -46.35
CA THR A 2 26.65 -17.25 -47.16
C THR A 2 25.39 -16.50 -47.59
N TYR A 3 25.23 -15.24 -47.19
CA TYR A 3 24.18 -14.37 -47.72
C TYR A 3 24.78 -13.39 -48.75
N LYS A 4 24.27 -13.47 -49.98
CA LYS A 4 24.46 -12.47 -51.04
C LYS A 4 23.63 -11.23 -50.70
N ILE A 5 24.28 -10.08 -50.68
CA ILE A 5 23.62 -8.76 -50.61
C ILE A 5 23.08 -8.42 -52.03
N PRO A 6 21.82 -7.99 -52.19
CA PRO A 6 21.34 -7.42 -53.45
C PRO A 6 22.03 -6.08 -53.74
N ALA A 7 22.50 -5.89 -54.97
CA ALA A 7 23.20 -4.68 -55.40
C ALA A 7 22.30 -3.44 -55.29
N GLY A 8 22.73 -2.39 -54.57
CA GLY A 8 22.01 -1.12 -54.56
C GLY A 8 22.51 0.00 -53.64
N ILE A 9 23.18 -0.27 -52.52
CA ILE A 9 23.57 0.78 -51.56
C ILE A 9 25.10 0.89 -51.50
N LYS A 10 25.66 2.04 -51.92
CA LYS A 10 27.09 2.36 -51.77
C LYS A 10 27.30 3.25 -50.53
N LEU A 11 27.57 2.65 -49.38
CA LEU A 11 28.14 3.36 -48.24
C LEU A 11 29.66 3.52 -48.45
N ARG A 12 30.12 4.74 -48.70
CA ARG A 12 31.56 5.06 -48.79
C ARG A 12 32.13 5.29 -47.39
N ARG A 13 32.75 4.27 -46.82
CA ARG A 13 33.58 4.40 -45.60
C ARG A 13 34.99 4.85 -46.00
N LYS A 14 35.41 6.04 -45.58
CA LYS A 14 36.78 6.55 -45.82
C LYS A 14 37.64 6.18 -44.60
N LEU A 15 38.41 5.09 -44.71
CA LEU A 15 39.40 4.70 -43.71
C LEU A 15 40.70 5.47 -43.96
N SER A 16 41.14 6.26 -42.98
CA SER A 16 42.50 6.83 -42.96
C SER A 16 43.52 5.76 -42.60
N ALA A 17 44.63 5.76 -43.34
CA ALA A 17 45.61 4.69 -43.42
C ALA A 17 46.41 4.42 -42.14
N GLY A 18 46.82 3.16 -41.98
CA GLY A 18 48.16 2.83 -41.49
C GLY A 18 48.27 2.04 -40.18
N LYS A 19 47.97 0.73 -40.20
CA LYS A 19 48.82 -0.37 -39.67
C LYS A 19 48.11 -1.71 -39.88
N LYS A 20 48.81 -2.66 -40.51
CA LYS A 20 48.41 -4.07 -40.66
C LYS A 20 48.34 -4.72 -39.29
N ILE A 21 47.28 -5.49 -39.02
CA ILE A 21 47.31 -6.58 -38.06
C ILE A 21 47.04 -7.85 -38.83
N ASP A 22 48.09 -8.66 -38.99
CA ASP A 22 48.03 -10.01 -39.53
C ASP A 22 47.50 -10.95 -38.44
N ARG A 23 46.45 -11.72 -38.78
CA ARG A 23 45.80 -12.81 -38.02
C ARG A 23 45.02 -12.44 -36.75
N ILE A 24 43.73 -12.74 -36.77
CA ILE A 24 42.92 -13.04 -35.57
C ILE A 24 42.25 -14.40 -35.78
N SER A 25 42.58 -15.37 -34.93
CA SER A 25 41.92 -16.67 -34.83
C SER A 25 40.86 -16.64 -33.73
N TRP A 26 39.68 -17.20 -34.00
CA TRP A 26 38.59 -17.36 -33.04
C TRP A 26 38.79 -18.60 -32.17
N SER A 27 38.44 -18.53 -30.88
CA SER A 27 38.02 -19.71 -30.11
C SER A 27 36.56 -19.54 -29.64
N PRO A 28 35.73 -20.59 -29.74
CA PRO A 28 34.41 -20.62 -29.15
C PRO A 28 34.55 -21.19 -27.74
N HIS A 29 34.20 -20.42 -26.72
CA HIS A 29 33.63 -20.80 -25.42
C HIS A 29 33.92 -19.68 -24.41
N GLY A 30 32.86 -19.19 -23.76
CA GLY A 30 32.89 -17.98 -22.95
C GLY A 30 33.67 -18.13 -21.65
N THR A 31 34.41 -17.07 -21.30
CA THR A 31 34.58 -16.50 -19.94
C THR A 31 35.44 -15.25 -20.08
N GLN A 32 35.28 -14.30 -19.16
CA GLN A 32 35.90 -12.97 -19.12
C GLN A 32 37.37 -12.92 -19.58
N LEU A 33 37.70 -11.91 -20.40
CA LEU A 33 39.08 -11.50 -20.67
C LEU A 33 39.32 -10.13 -20.07
N ALA A 34 39.91 -10.12 -18.87
CA ALA A 34 40.78 -9.05 -18.43
C ALA A 34 42.08 -9.17 -19.24
N ALA A 35 42.50 -8.08 -19.87
CA ALA A 35 43.83 -7.97 -20.47
C ALA A 35 44.63 -6.95 -19.66
N GLU A 36 45.49 -7.46 -18.78
CA GLU A 36 46.61 -6.72 -18.23
C GLU A 36 47.61 -6.39 -19.36
N LEU A 37 48.04 -5.13 -19.42
CA LEU A 37 49.16 -4.69 -20.24
C LEU A 37 50.34 -4.43 -19.30
N ASP A 38 51.44 -5.09 -19.63
CA ASP A 38 52.70 -5.29 -18.91
C ASP A 38 53.31 -3.99 -18.33
N ILE A 39 53.33 -3.89 -16.99
CA ILE A 39 53.98 -2.81 -16.23
C ILE A 39 55.34 -3.31 -15.74
N GLY A 40 56.40 -2.90 -16.43
CA GLY A 40 57.78 -3.17 -16.00
C GLY A 40 58.27 -2.21 -14.92
N LYS A 41 58.10 -2.57 -13.63
CA LYS A 41 59.14 -2.59 -12.56
C LYS A 41 58.51 -2.82 -11.18
N ILE A 42 58.75 -4.01 -10.64
CA ILE A 42 58.33 -4.52 -9.33
C ILE A 42 59.39 -4.20 -8.26
N LYS A 43 58.93 -3.79 -7.06
CA LYS A 43 59.37 -4.41 -5.79
C LYS A 43 58.33 -4.22 -4.68
N ILE A 44 57.77 -5.36 -4.32
CA ILE A 44 56.83 -5.70 -3.24
C ILE A 44 57.53 -5.58 -1.89
N TRP A 45 56.80 -5.23 -0.82
CA TRP A 45 56.81 -6.00 0.42
C TRP A 45 55.39 -6.06 1.00
N ASP A 46 55.03 -7.28 1.36
CA ASP A 46 53.82 -7.73 2.03
C ASP A 46 54.19 -8.12 3.48
N VAL A 47 53.17 -8.51 4.24
CA VAL A 47 53.16 -9.37 5.44
C VAL A 47 52.67 -8.72 6.76
N ASP A 48 51.61 -9.36 7.26
CA ASP A 48 50.90 -9.32 8.54
C ASP A 48 51.74 -9.18 9.83
N ASN A 49 51.15 -8.58 10.87
CA ASN A 49 50.88 -9.27 12.15
C ASN A 49 50.25 -8.39 13.25
N GLU A 50 49.52 -9.09 14.12
CA GLU A 50 48.80 -8.72 15.33
C GLU A 50 49.63 -8.08 16.49
N VAL A 51 48.92 -7.23 17.26
CA VAL A 51 48.87 -7.12 18.75
C VAL A 51 50.08 -6.63 19.59
N ALA A 52 49.72 -5.72 20.51
CA ALA A 52 50.25 -5.41 21.87
C ALA A 52 51.21 -4.22 22.11
N ASP A 53 50.65 -3.26 22.87
CA ASP A 53 51.18 -2.62 24.08
C ASP A 53 52.62 -2.08 24.12
N SER A 54 52.74 -0.76 24.30
CA SER A 54 53.08 -0.11 25.59
C SER A 54 53.90 1.18 25.44
N ALA A 55 53.43 2.21 26.17
CA ALA A 55 54.18 3.25 26.90
C ALA A 55 55.12 4.20 26.10
N LYS A 56 54.78 5.51 26.02
CA LYS A 56 55.19 6.60 26.96
C LYS A 56 56.71 6.87 26.88
N ASP A 57 57.26 8.07 26.67
CA ASP A 57 56.89 9.50 26.74
C ASP A 57 57.84 10.23 25.73
N ALA A 58 57.75 11.47 25.27
CA ALA A 58 57.16 12.70 25.78
C ALA A 58 56.96 13.74 24.62
N LEU A 59 55.88 14.51 24.77
CA LEU A 59 55.47 15.82 24.22
C LEU A 59 56.60 16.84 23.90
N PRO A 60 56.38 17.84 22.99
CA PRO A 60 55.21 18.74 23.02
C PRO A 60 54.44 18.98 21.70
N ASP A 61 53.12 19.10 21.85
CA ASP A 61 52.13 19.45 20.84
C ASP A 61 52.08 20.98 20.58
N GLN A 62 52.13 21.37 19.31
CA GLN A 62 51.50 22.58 18.79
C GLN A 62 50.60 22.17 17.61
N ILE A 63 49.30 22.44 17.76
CA ILE A 63 48.24 22.10 16.80
C ILE A 63 48.06 23.19 15.75
N HIS A 64 47.75 22.73 14.55
CA HIS A 64 47.43 23.41 13.29
C HIS A 64 46.23 24.38 13.31
N GLU A 65 46.38 25.52 12.63
CA GLU A 65 45.35 26.20 11.83
C GLU A 65 45.96 26.51 10.45
N TRP A 66 45.43 25.95 9.35
CA TRP A 66 45.79 26.35 7.99
C TRP A 66 44.55 26.53 7.11
N THR A 67 44.36 27.77 6.67
CA THR A 67 43.40 28.30 5.71
C THR A 67 43.66 27.84 4.26
N PRO A 68 42.63 27.64 3.40
CA PRO A 68 42.85 27.39 1.97
C PRO A 68 43.15 28.67 1.19
N TRP A 69 44.09 28.55 0.26
CA TRP A 69 44.61 29.61 -0.60
C TRP A 69 43.69 29.94 -1.78
N ASN A 70 43.47 31.24 -1.98
CA ASN A 70 43.03 31.87 -3.22
C ASN A 70 44.15 31.81 -4.27
N THR A 71 43.83 31.42 -5.49
CA THR A 71 44.56 31.84 -6.70
C THR A 71 43.60 32.22 -7.81
N GLU A 72 43.55 33.52 -8.09
CA GLU A 72 42.96 34.14 -9.27
C GLU A 72 43.66 33.64 -10.54
N CYS A 73 42.89 33.20 -11.53
CA CYS A 73 43.39 32.99 -12.89
C CYS A 73 42.87 34.13 -13.78
N LYS A 74 43.78 35.01 -14.21
CA LYS A 74 43.52 36.04 -15.23
C LYS A 74 43.27 35.37 -16.59
N VAL A 75 42.15 35.69 -17.23
CA VAL A 75 41.88 35.40 -18.64
C VAL A 75 41.73 36.74 -19.35
N ASP A 76 42.86 37.35 -19.70
CA ASP A 76 42.91 38.44 -20.68
C ASP A 76 43.48 37.86 -21.99
N GLU A 77 42.84 38.22 -23.10
CA GLU A 77 43.27 38.01 -24.50
C GLU A 77 43.13 36.61 -25.12
N ALA A 78 41.89 36.15 -25.37
CA ALA A 78 41.57 35.23 -26.48
C ALA A 78 40.07 35.22 -26.89
N LEU A 79 39.37 36.35 -26.81
CA LEU A 79 37.93 36.47 -27.13
C LEU A 79 37.70 37.28 -28.41
N PHE A 80 38.30 36.85 -29.51
CA PHE A 80 37.85 37.19 -30.86
C PHE A 80 38.08 35.96 -31.75
N LEU A 81 37.00 35.40 -32.29
CA LEU A 81 36.89 34.22 -33.18
C LEU A 81 36.45 32.88 -32.53
N LEU A 82 35.37 32.86 -31.75
CA LEU A 82 34.55 31.63 -31.59
C LEU A 82 33.07 32.00 -31.38
N ASP A 83 32.27 31.88 -32.45
CA ASP A 83 30.80 31.83 -32.38
C ASP A 83 30.37 30.44 -31.85
N SER A 84 30.52 30.18 -30.54
CA SER A 84 29.80 29.13 -29.78
C SER A 84 30.21 29.15 -28.30
N PRO A 85 29.29 29.19 -27.31
CA PRO A 85 29.65 28.95 -25.92
C PRO A 85 29.29 27.50 -25.52
N PHE A 86 30.24 26.58 -25.64
CA PHE A 86 30.28 25.40 -24.77
C PHE A 86 31.17 25.75 -23.58
N ILE A 87 30.58 25.95 -22.40
CA ILE A 87 31.32 25.95 -21.12
C ILE A 87 31.17 24.53 -20.55
N SER A 88 32.18 23.69 -20.72
CA SER A 88 32.30 22.43 -19.99
C SER A 88 33.05 22.69 -18.68
N CYS A 89 32.41 22.46 -17.55
CA CYS A 89 33.10 22.38 -16.27
C CYS A 89 33.52 20.92 -16.06
N GLU A 90 34.81 20.61 -16.16
CA GLU A 90 35.36 19.30 -15.79
C GLU A 90 35.37 19.16 -14.26
N VAL A 91 34.74 18.11 -13.74
CA VAL A 91 34.99 17.62 -12.38
C VAL A 91 35.80 16.33 -12.52
N ASN A 92 37.06 16.36 -12.10
CA ASN A 92 37.96 15.22 -12.11
C ASN A 92 37.37 14.06 -11.27
N SER A 93 37.08 12.94 -11.94
CA SER A 93 36.60 11.70 -11.32
C SER A 93 37.79 10.84 -10.92
N ASN A 94 38.14 10.83 -9.62
CA ASN A 94 38.85 9.74 -8.96
C ASN A 94 38.66 9.85 -7.43
N SER A 95 37.51 9.39 -6.95
CA SER A 95 37.23 8.91 -5.58
C SER A 95 35.74 8.52 -5.50
N ASP A 96 35.38 7.61 -4.60
CA ASP A 96 34.02 7.08 -4.43
C ASP A 96 32.96 8.19 -4.21
N PHE A 97 31.96 8.24 -5.09
CA PHE A 97 30.87 9.22 -5.05
C PHE A 97 29.50 8.54 -4.90
N SER A 98 29.21 8.04 -3.69
CA SER A 98 27.85 7.79 -3.19
C SER A 98 27.44 8.76 -2.07
N GLY A 99 28.31 9.73 -1.71
CA GLY A 99 28.13 10.61 -0.53
C GLY A 99 28.03 12.11 -0.77
N ILE A 100 28.07 12.63 -2.02
CA ILE A 100 28.21 14.08 -2.28
C ILE A 100 27.12 14.66 -3.22
N LEU A 101 26.14 13.88 -3.67
CA LEU A 101 25.04 14.37 -4.53
C LEU A 101 23.89 15.07 -3.77
N GLY A 102 24.04 15.36 -2.48
CA GLY A 102 23.06 16.08 -1.65
C GLY A 102 23.42 17.52 -1.29
N ARG A 103 24.56 18.06 -1.76
CA ARG A 103 25.05 19.39 -1.33
C ARG A 103 24.92 20.52 -2.36
N VAL A 104 24.32 20.27 -3.53
CA VAL A 104 24.08 21.32 -4.54
C VAL A 104 22.61 21.31 -4.96
N SER A 105 21.72 21.61 -4.02
CA SER A 105 20.36 22.03 -4.33
C SER A 105 20.06 23.32 -3.55
N VAL A 106 19.53 24.31 -4.28
CA VAL A 106 18.99 25.60 -3.82
C VAL A 106 20.00 26.65 -3.29
N LYS A 107 21.14 26.30 -2.69
CA LYS A 107 22.06 27.34 -2.15
C LYS A 107 22.90 28.06 -3.21
N ALA A 108 23.26 27.40 -4.32
CA ALA A 108 24.15 27.97 -5.34
C ALA A 108 23.51 29.02 -6.28
N ILE A 109 22.18 29.16 -6.28
CA ILE A 109 21.48 30.11 -7.17
C ILE A 109 21.23 31.46 -6.47
N ASN A 110 21.26 31.51 -5.13
CA ASN A 110 21.10 32.77 -4.40
C ASN A 110 22.41 33.54 -4.15
N GLU A 111 23.59 32.92 -4.30
CA GLU A 111 24.88 33.54 -3.96
C GLU A 111 25.81 33.84 -5.15
N TYR A 112 25.47 33.45 -6.37
CA TYR A 112 26.18 33.95 -7.56
C TYR A 112 25.45 35.17 -8.13
N GLU A 113 25.88 36.36 -7.72
CA GLU A 113 25.65 37.59 -8.47
C GLU A 113 26.18 37.40 -9.90
N PHE A 114 25.32 37.03 -10.83
CA PHE A 114 25.61 37.25 -12.25
C PHE A 114 25.78 38.75 -12.45
N ASN A 115 27.01 39.18 -12.69
CA ASN A 115 27.33 40.57 -12.95
C ASN A 115 26.85 40.93 -14.37
N TYR A 116 25.57 41.29 -14.51
CA TYR A 116 24.89 41.60 -15.79
C TYR A 116 25.38 42.90 -16.48
N LYS A 117 26.58 43.37 -16.16
CA LYS A 117 27.07 44.70 -16.58
C LYS A 117 27.45 44.82 -18.06
N TYR A 118 27.45 43.73 -18.83
CA TYR A 118 27.82 43.73 -20.25
C TYR A 118 26.95 42.79 -21.10
N ILE A 119 25.66 43.13 -21.25
CA ILE A 119 24.84 42.59 -22.36
C ILE A 119 24.49 43.77 -23.28
N PRO A 120 25.21 43.96 -24.40
CA PRO A 120 25.01 45.13 -25.27
C PRO A 120 23.67 45.11 -26.02
N ASP A 121 22.94 44.00 -26.01
CA ASP A 121 21.70 43.89 -26.79
C ASP A 121 20.71 42.88 -26.17
N LEU A 122 19.89 43.36 -25.23
CA LEU A 122 18.80 42.62 -24.59
C LEU A 122 17.83 42.00 -25.63
N LYS A 123 17.71 42.61 -26.81
CA LYS A 123 16.84 42.12 -27.89
C LYS A 123 17.36 40.83 -28.52
N ARG A 124 18.68 40.69 -28.63
CA ARG A 124 19.34 39.44 -29.08
C ARG A 124 19.25 38.34 -28.04
N PHE A 125 19.43 38.65 -26.75
CA PHE A 125 19.27 37.67 -25.67
C PHE A 125 17.82 37.16 -25.59
N TYR A 126 16.85 38.07 -25.69
CA TYR A 126 15.42 37.70 -25.73
C TYR A 126 15.09 36.83 -26.95
N ASN A 127 15.62 37.16 -28.13
CA ASN A 127 15.44 36.35 -29.34
C ASN A 127 16.16 34.98 -29.27
N PHE A 128 17.32 34.92 -28.59
CA PHE A 128 18.06 33.68 -28.35
C PHE A 128 17.29 32.75 -27.40
N VAL A 129 16.80 33.25 -26.28
CA VAL A 129 15.93 32.49 -25.36
C VAL A 129 14.64 32.06 -26.05
N ARG A 130 14.06 32.93 -26.91
CA ARG A 130 12.88 32.63 -27.73
C ARG A 130 13.10 31.52 -28.75
N HIS A 131 14.29 31.41 -29.37
CA HIS A 131 14.59 30.39 -30.39
C HIS A 131 15.21 29.10 -29.81
N HIS A 132 15.99 29.18 -28.74
CA HIS A 132 16.79 28.07 -28.23
C HIS A 132 16.51 27.70 -26.76
N GLY A 133 15.73 28.50 -26.03
CA GLY A 133 15.46 28.28 -24.60
C GLY A 133 14.83 26.93 -24.29
N LYS A 134 13.94 26.43 -25.16
CA LYS A 134 13.33 25.09 -25.01
C LYS A 134 14.35 23.96 -25.15
N SER A 135 15.33 24.08 -26.04
CA SER A 135 16.39 23.07 -26.23
C SER A 135 17.35 23.02 -25.02
N MET A 136 17.63 24.17 -24.40
CA MET A 136 18.47 24.24 -23.19
C MET A 136 17.75 23.69 -21.95
N ILE A 137 16.46 23.99 -21.75
CA ILE A 137 15.69 23.53 -20.59
C ILE A 137 15.46 22.01 -20.64
N ILE A 138 15.19 21.46 -21.82
CA ILE A 138 15.05 20.00 -22.00
C ILE A 138 16.38 19.31 -21.69
N ASN A 139 17.52 19.79 -22.21
CA ASN A 139 18.82 19.18 -21.92
C ASN A 139 19.27 19.33 -20.45
N TYR A 140 18.88 20.40 -19.75
CA TYR A 140 19.22 20.60 -18.34
C TYR A 140 18.38 19.72 -17.39
N ALA A 141 17.09 19.51 -17.69
CA ALA A 141 16.20 18.64 -16.89
C ALA A 141 16.60 17.15 -16.94
N TYR A 142 17.24 16.68 -18.01
CA TYR A 142 17.77 15.31 -18.11
C TYR A 142 19.12 15.12 -17.40
N SER A 143 19.75 16.19 -16.92
CA SER A 143 21.04 16.13 -16.21
C SER A 143 20.90 15.80 -14.72
N SER A 144 19.74 16.07 -14.10
CA SER A 144 19.39 15.67 -12.73
C SER A 144 18.89 14.23 -12.67
N ASN A 145 19.36 13.46 -11.67
CA ASN A 145 19.07 12.03 -11.48
C ASN A 145 17.58 11.73 -11.18
N SER A 146 16.72 11.68 -12.20
CA SER A 146 15.34 11.21 -12.06
C SER A 146 14.82 10.56 -13.35
N SER A 147 15.34 9.38 -13.71
CA SER A 147 14.97 8.68 -14.95
C SER A 147 13.69 7.83 -14.87
N ILE A 148 12.77 8.14 -13.95
CA ILE A 148 11.41 7.54 -13.91
C ILE A 148 10.30 8.61 -13.72
N PHE A 149 10.64 9.88 -13.48
CA PHE A 149 9.64 10.92 -13.16
C PHE A 149 9.35 11.91 -14.30
N ALA A 150 9.92 11.71 -15.49
CA ALA A 150 9.86 12.69 -16.58
C ALA A 150 8.48 12.83 -17.28
N SER A 151 7.49 11.98 -16.99
CA SER A 151 6.11 12.20 -17.46
C SER A 151 5.26 13.04 -16.51
N ASN A 152 5.67 13.20 -15.24
CA ASN A 152 4.86 13.87 -14.21
C ASN A 152 5.47 15.20 -13.70
N LEU A 153 6.56 15.68 -14.30
CA LEU A 153 7.26 16.90 -13.88
C LEU A 153 7.03 18.11 -14.80
N PHE A 154 6.18 17.97 -15.82
CA PHE A 154 5.65 19.10 -16.57
C PHE A 154 4.24 19.44 -16.08
N ASP A 155 4.08 19.67 -14.77
CA ASP A 155 2.89 20.38 -14.30
C ASP A 155 3.04 21.86 -14.67
N SER A 156 2.02 22.40 -15.33
CA SER A 156 1.87 23.80 -15.73
C SER A 156 2.28 24.78 -14.61
N ASN A 157 1.95 24.44 -13.36
CA ASN A 157 2.23 25.24 -12.18
C ASN A 157 3.73 25.50 -11.92
N THR A 158 4.63 24.57 -12.27
CA THR A 158 6.07 24.73 -12.00
C THR A 158 6.73 25.66 -13.02
N ILE A 159 6.24 25.64 -14.26
CA ILE A 159 6.66 26.58 -15.32
C ILE A 159 6.08 27.97 -15.00
N ASP A 160 4.83 28.05 -14.55
CA ASP A 160 4.17 29.30 -14.18
C ASP A 160 4.86 29.99 -12.99
N LEU A 161 5.27 29.22 -11.96
CA LEU A 161 6.06 29.75 -10.84
C LEU A 161 7.42 30.28 -11.30
N PHE A 162 8.13 29.53 -12.16
CA PHE A 162 9.44 29.93 -12.67
C PHE A 162 9.38 31.17 -13.58
N GLU A 163 8.36 31.25 -14.45
CA GLU A 163 8.10 32.42 -15.29
C GLU A 163 7.67 33.63 -14.47
N THR A 164 6.80 33.45 -13.48
CA THR A 164 6.31 34.55 -12.63
C THR A 164 7.47 35.15 -11.84
N GLN A 165 8.41 34.33 -11.37
CA GLN A 165 9.57 34.79 -10.62
C GLN A 165 10.59 35.51 -11.50
N ILE A 166 10.78 35.07 -12.75
CA ILE A 166 11.61 35.77 -13.75
C ILE A 166 10.96 37.09 -14.17
N LYS A 167 9.65 37.10 -14.47
CA LYS A 167 8.87 38.31 -14.83
C LYS A 167 8.91 39.32 -13.68
N THR A 168 8.67 38.89 -12.44
CA THR A 168 8.63 39.77 -11.26
C THR A 168 10.02 40.38 -10.97
N ASN A 169 11.10 39.61 -11.13
CA ASN A 169 12.46 40.09 -10.90
C ASN A 169 12.97 41.01 -12.02
N LEU A 170 12.60 40.76 -13.28
CA LEU A 170 12.97 41.63 -14.41
C LEU A 170 12.21 42.96 -14.39
N ILE A 171 10.92 42.95 -14.04
CA ILE A 171 10.07 44.15 -13.97
C ILE A 171 10.48 45.05 -12.80
N LYS A 172 10.72 44.47 -11.60
CA LYS A 172 11.11 45.26 -10.40
C LYS A 172 12.50 45.90 -10.49
N ARG A 173 13.46 45.29 -11.20
CA ARG A 173 14.84 45.82 -11.28
C ARG A 173 15.07 46.83 -12.42
N HIS A 174 14.23 46.85 -13.46
CA HIS A 174 14.51 47.65 -14.67
C HIS A 174 13.44 48.69 -15.06
N ASN A 175 12.35 48.85 -14.30
CA ASN A 175 11.35 49.92 -14.52
C ASN A 175 10.86 50.00 -15.99
N LEU A 176 10.65 48.83 -16.61
CA LEU A 176 10.25 48.73 -18.02
C LEU A 176 8.81 49.26 -18.21
N SER A 177 8.59 50.05 -19.26
CA SER A 177 7.30 50.72 -19.50
C SER A 177 6.17 49.75 -19.91
N PRO A 178 4.89 50.14 -19.75
CA PRO A 178 3.70 49.29 -20.01
C PRO A 178 3.53 48.82 -21.47
N ILE A 179 4.35 49.30 -22.40
CA ILE A 179 4.28 48.90 -23.82
C ILE A 179 4.72 47.44 -24.02
N TYR A 180 5.54 46.89 -23.11
CA TYR A 180 6.01 45.50 -23.19
C TYR A 180 5.06 44.46 -22.56
N GLU A 181 3.99 44.90 -21.87
CA GLU A 181 2.97 43.98 -21.32
C GLU A 181 2.13 43.34 -22.43
N ARG A 182 1.84 44.06 -23.53
CA ARG A 182 1.01 43.53 -24.63
C ARG A 182 1.71 42.56 -25.56
N GLU A 183 3.05 42.62 -25.70
CA GLU A 183 3.79 41.65 -26.53
C GLU A 183 4.19 40.39 -25.74
N ALA A 184 3.97 40.37 -24.41
CA ALA A 184 4.21 39.21 -23.55
C ALA A 184 2.95 38.33 -23.33
N GLU A 185 1.79 38.72 -23.88
CA GLU A 185 0.52 37.99 -23.71
C GLU A 185 0.31 36.80 -24.66
N GLU A 186 1.13 36.63 -25.71
CA GLU A 186 1.11 35.39 -26.51
C GLU A 186 2.09 34.34 -25.96
N VAL A 187 1.80 33.85 -24.75
CA VAL A 187 2.36 32.57 -24.29
C VAL A 187 1.65 31.48 -25.08
N TYR A 188 2.28 31.01 -26.17
CA TYR A 188 1.86 29.76 -26.82
C TYR A 188 2.07 28.61 -25.85
N ILE A 189 1.04 28.31 -25.05
CA ILE A 189 0.90 27.04 -24.33
C ILE A 189 0.85 25.96 -25.40
N GLY A 190 1.96 25.23 -25.57
CA GLY A 190 2.06 24.21 -26.61
C GLY A 190 1.00 23.13 -26.43
N LYS A 191 0.25 22.80 -27.48
CA LYS A 191 -0.70 21.68 -27.47
C LYS A 191 0.03 20.37 -27.77
N TYR A 192 -0.23 19.32 -26.99
CA TYR A 192 0.22 17.97 -27.32
C TYR A 192 -0.34 17.56 -28.69
N PHE A 193 0.55 17.24 -29.63
CA PHE A 193 0.20 17.05 -31.04
C PHE A 193 0.31 15.59 -31.50
N ARG A 194 1.39 14.89 -31.12
CA ARG A 194 1.68 13.57 -31.67
C ARG A 194 2.54 12.69 -30.76
N THR A 195 2.29 11.38 -30.81
CA THR A 195 3.18 10.34 -30.27
C THR A 195 3.72 9.45 -31.39
N LEU A 196 5.01 9.12 -31.31
CA LEU A 196 5.68 8.18 -32.22
C LEU A 196 6.01 6.89 -31.44
N GLU A 197 5.30 5.81 -31.73
CA GLU A 197 5.59 4.49 -31.19
C GLU A 197 6.53 3.72 -32.13
N GLY A 198 7.38 2.87 -31.57
CA GLY A 198 8.12 1.88 -32.36
C GLY A 198 9.42 1.40 -31.74
N HIS A 199 10.08 2.21 -30.92
CA HIS A 199 11.18 1.72 -30.09
C HIS A 199 10.69 0.69 -29.07
N THR A 200 11.51 -0.31 -28.78
CA THR A 200 11.17 -1.40 -27.82
C THR A 200 11.87 -1.25 -26.47
N ASP A 201 12.61 -0.16 -26.27
CA ASP A 201 13.29 0.17 -25.02
C ASP A 201 13.44 1.70 -24.90
N ALA A 202 13.91 2.18 -23.75
CA ALA A 202 14.03 3.58 -23.39
C ALA A 202 14.76 4.40 -24.45
N ILE A 203 14.18 5.54 -24.83
CA ILE A 203 14.79 6.51 -25.72
C ILE A 203 15.73 7.39 -24.87
N VAL A 204 17.01 7.42 -25.24
CA VAL A 204 18.05 8.12 -24.46
C VAL A 204 18.45 9.46 -25.05
N SER A 205 18.17 9.70 -26.34
CA SER A 205 18.50 10.96 -27.00
C SER A 205 17.64 11.17 -28.24
N ILE A 206 17.28 12.41 -28.53
CA ILE A 206 16.56 12.82 -29.75
C ILE A 206 17.22 14.06 -30.39
N SER A 207 17.12 14.22 -31.70
CA SER A 207 17.60 15.42 -32.41
C SER A 207 16.78 15.67 -33.67
N PHE A 208 16.34 16.91 -33.89
CA PHE A 208 15.77 17.34 -35.17
C PHE A 208 16.88 17.65 -36.18
N SER A 209 16.60 17.40 -37.46
CA SER A 209 17.43 17.88 -38.56
C SER A 209 17.34 19.39 -38.69
N PHE A 210 18.37 20.03 -39.26
CA PHE A 210 18.42 21.48 -39.43
C PHE A 210 17.31 22.04 -40.34
N ASP A 211 16.76 21.21 -41.24
CA ASP A 211 15.62 21.56 -42.10
C ASP A 211 14.25 21.18 -41.48
N SER A 212 14.25 20.65 -40.26
CA SER A 212 13.06 20.17 -39.53
C SER A 212 12.22 19.11 -40.26
N LYS A 213 12.76 18.48 -41.29
CA LYS A 213 12.07 17.40 -42.03
C LYS A 213 12.22 16.04 -41.40
N PHE A 214 13.28 15.84 -40.62
CA PHE A 214 13.58 14.57 -39.98
C PHE A 214 13.82 14.73 -38.47
N LEU A 215 13.42 13.71 -37.73
CA LEU A 215 13.74 13.53 -36.32
C LEU A 215 14.56 12.24 -36.21
N ALA A 216 15.65 12.26 -35.45
CA ALA A 216 16.39 11.07 -35.06
C ALA A 216 16.13 10.77 -33.60
N SER A 217 15.86 9.50 -33.28
CA SER A 217 15.77 9.01 -31.90
C SER A 217 16.72 7.83 -31.71
N MET A 218 17.43 7.82 -30.60
CA MET A 218 18.34 6.75 -30.21
C MET A 218 17.80 6.05 -28.96
N SER A 219 17.76 4.72 -28.98
CA SER A 219 17.19 3.90 -27.91
C SER A 219 18.15 2.83 -27.41
N LEU A 220 17.90 2.37 -26.18
CA LEU A 220 18.53 1.19 -25.59
C LEU A 220 18.16 -0.12 -26.31
N ASP A 221 17.20 -0.09 -27.26
CA ASP A 221 16.91 -1.20 -28.17
C ASP A 221 18.03 -1.43 -29.23
N ASN A 222 19.15 -0.71 -29.09
CA ASN A 222 20.32 -0.71 -29.97
C ASN A 222 20.02 -0.17 -31.38
N THR A 223 18.99 0.66 -31.53
CA THR A 223 18.65 1.29 -32.81
C THR A 223 18.62 2.82 -32.74
N ILE A 224 18.96 3.43 -33.87
CA ILE A 224 18.59 4.80 -34.18
C ILE A 224 17.47 4.76 -35.22
N ARG A 225 16.35 5.41 -34.93
CA ARG A 225 15.24 5.58 -35.89
C ARG A 225 15.25 6.98 -36.45
N LEU A 226 15.10 7.08 -37.76
CA LEU A 226 14.82 8.33 -38.45
C LEU A 226 13.33 8.40 -38.77
N TRP A 227 12.70 9.49 -38.36
CA TRP A 227 11.27 9.77 -38.54
C TRP A 227 11.09 10.93 -39.49
N SER A 228 10.16 10.78 -40.43
CA SER A 228 9.69 11.88 -41.26
C SER A 228 8.84 12.82 -40.44
N CYS A 229 9.05 14.13 -40.47
CA CYS A 229 8.21 15.11 -39.73
C CYS A 229 6.96 15.56 -40.50
N ASP A 230 6.85 15.21 -41.79
CA ASP A 230 5.66 15.43 -42.61
C ASP A 230 4.60 14.33 -42.37
N LYS A 231 5.02 13.06 -42.44
CA LYS A 231 4.18 11.88 -42.30
C LYS A 231 4.23 11.27 -40.90
N TRP A 232 5.27 11.57 -40.12
CA TRP A 232 5.48 11.00 -38.79
C TRP A 232 5.62 9.47 -38.79
N GLU A 233 6.37 8.96 -39.76
CA GLU A 233 6.62 7.53 -39.98
C GLU A 233 8.12 7.24 -39.92
N THR A 234 8.50 6.01 -39.55
CA THR A 234 9.91 5.58 -39.56
C THR A 234 10.40 5.37 -41.00
N VAL A 235 11.24 6.27 -41.49
CA VAL A 235 11.81 6.19 -42.84
C VAL A 235 13.07 5.33 -42.90
N ALA A 236 13.83 5.23 -41.80
CA ALA A 236 15.02 4.39 -41.73
C ALA A 236 15.34 3.93 -40.30
N ILE A 237 16.04 2.79 -40.19
CA ILE A 237 16.54 2.23 -38.92
C ILE A 237 18.02 1.88 -39.08
N ILE A 238 18.86 2.42 -38.20
CA ILE A 238 20.29 2.14 -38.12
C ILE A 238 20.51 1.20 -36.91
N ARG A 239 21.06 0.00 -37.15
CA ARG A 239 21.18 -1.10 -36.15
C ARG A 239 22.59 -1.30 -35.58
N GLU A 240 23.51 -0.36 -35.81
CA GLU A 240 24.94 -0.51 -35.47
C GLU A 240 25.29 0.22 -34.15
N LEU A 241 24.80 -0.24 -33.00
CA LEU A 241 25.20 0.30 -31.68
C LEU A 241 25.51 -0.81 -30.66
N SER A 242 26.78 -0.91 -30.27
CA SER A 242 27.29 -1.88 -29.27
C SER A 242 27.20 -1.33 -27.84
N SER A 243 26.71 -2.20 -26.96
CA SER A 243 26.59 -2.22 -25.50
C SER A 243 27.21 -1.08 -24.66
N GLY A 244 26.36 -0.47 -23.83
CA GLY A 244 26.79 0.16 -22.58
C GLY A 244 25.64 0.89 -21.89
N LYS A 245 25.53 0.76 -20.55
CA LYS A 245 24.58 1.48 -19.68
C LYS A 245 24.86 3.00 -19.58
N PHE A 246 25.53 3.59 -20.57
CA PHE A 246 25.94 5.00 -20.55
C PHE A 246 24.96 5.89 -21.30
N ARG A 247 24.91 7.18 -20.94
CA ARG A 247 24.13 8.21 -21.63
C ARG A 247 24.74 8.48 -23.00
N SER A 248 24.31 7.72 -24.01
CA SER A 248 24.68 7.96 -25.40
C SER A 248 23.95 9.20 -25.93
N LEU A 249 24.65 10.05 -26.66
CA LEU A 249 24.11 11.29 -27.25
C LEU A 249 24.00 11.17 -28.78
N ILE A 250 22.94 11.76 -29.35
CA ILE A 250 22.76 11.90 -30.80
C ILE A 250 22.60 13.38 -31.18
N ALA A 251 23.22 13.80 -32.27
CA ALA A 251 23.12 15.17 -32.76
C ALA A 251 23.12 15.23 -34.29
N PHE A 252 22.16 15.96 -34.86
CA PHE A 252 22.27 16.40 -36.24
C PHE A 252 23.25 17.56 -36.36
N ASN A 253 23.97 17.60 -37.48
CA ASN A 253 24.71 18.78 -37.86
C ASN A 253 23.73 19.94 -38.14
N PRO A 254 23.98 21.15 -37.64
CA PRO A 254 23.06 22.29 -37.78
C PRO A 254 23.01 22.89 -39.20
N LYS A 255 23.84 22.41 -40.14
CA LYS A 255 23.94 22.95 -41.51
C LYS A 255 23.92 21.89 -42.61
N PHE A 256 24.40 20.69 -42.32
CA PHE A 256 24.57 19.61 -43.29
C PHE A 256 23.71 18.40 -42.91
N PRO A 257 23.30 17.55 -43.86
CA PRO A 257 22.50 16.37 -43.58
C PRO A 257 23.39 15.26 -43.00
N MET A 258 23.99 15.53 -41.84
CA MET A 258 24.89 14.61 -41.15
C MET A 258 24.36 14.34 -39.74
N LEU A 259 24.55 13.12 -39.29
CA LEU A 259 24.14 12.64 -37.97
C LEU A 259 25.36 12.09 -37.24
N ALA A 260 25.58 12.52 -36.01
CA ALA A 260 26.60 11.97 -35.13
C ALA A 260 25.93 11.26 -33.96
N ALA A 261 26.40 10.06 -33.61
CA ALA A 261 26.01 9.38 -32.38
C ALA A 261 27.24 8.84 -31.65
N VAL A 262 27.18 8.92 -30.32
CA VAL A 262 28.16 8.30 -29.43
C VAL A 262 27.80 6.82 -29.25
N VAL A 263 28.78 5.94 -29.43
CA VAL A 263 28.61 4.48 -29.47
C VAL A 263 29.70 3.80 -28.62
N ASP A 264 29.53 2.51 -28.31
CA ASP A 264 30.52 1.70 -27.55
C ASP A 264 30.89 2.30 -26.18
N GLY A 265 29.87 2.55 -25.34
CA GLY A 265 30.06 3.05 -23.98
C GLY A 265 30.76 4.42 -23.89
N GLY A 266 30.61 5.27 -24.91
CA GLY A 266 31.22 6.59 -24.94
C GLY A 266 32.56 6.66 -25.67
N LYS A 267 33.09 5.53 -26.16
CA LYS A 267 34.46 5.44 -26.69
C LYS A 267 34.59 5.74 -28.18
N VAL A 268 33.49 5.64 -28.92
CA VAL A 268 33.49 5.80 -30.38
C VAL A 268 32.38 6.77 -30.79
N ILE A 269 32.64 7.59 -31.81
CA ILE A 269 31.61 8.44 -32.44
C ILE A 269 31.41 7.96 -33.87
N ASN A 270 30.21 7.50 -34.18
CA ASN A 270 29.80 7.22 -35.55
C ASN A 270 29.21 8.48 -36.17
N ILE A 271 29.63 8.79 -37.40
CA ILE A 271 29.13 9.92 -38.18
C ILE A 271 28.57 9.38 -39.49
N TRP A 272 27.29 9.64 -39.74
CA TRP A 272 26.59 9.28 -40.97
C TRP A 272 26.37 10.53 -41.83
N ASP A 273 26.65 10.39 -43.12
CA ASP A 273 26.21 11.29 -44.16
C ASP A 273 24.86 10.77 -44.69
N LEU A 274 23.83 11.60 -44.63
CA LEU A 274 22.45 11.23 -44.94
C LEU A 274 21.99 11.92 -46.22
N ASP A 275 21.39 11.16 -47.12
CA ASP A 275 20.73 11.72 -48.30
C ASP A 275 19.26 12.00 -47.97
N PHE A 276 18.94 13.26 -47.67
CA PHE A 276 17.57 13.68 -47.32
C PHE A 276 16.60 13.53 -48.50
N ASP A 277 17.07 13.65 -49.75
CA ASP A 277 16.22 13.48 -50.93
C ASP A 277 15.87 12.01 -51.14
N GLU A 278 16.82 11.10 -50.91
CA GLU A 278 16.58 9.66 -50.92
C GLU A 278 15.65 9.25 -49.77
N LEU A 279 15.92 9.71 -48.54
CA LEU A 279 15.07 9.45 -47.35
C LEU A 279 13.63 9.93 -47.53
N SER A 280 13.41 11.05 -48.22
CA SER A 280 12.06 11.57 -48.50
C SER A 280 11.29 10.74 -49.55
N ARG A 281 12.00 10.01 -50.40
CA ARG A 281 11.42 9.20 -51.50
C ARG A 281 11.23 7.73 -51.12
N ILE A 282 11.99 7.23 -50.16
CA ILE A 282 11.87 5.86 -49.67
C ILE A 282 10.48 5.67 -49.05
N PRO A 283 9.66 4.72 -49.52
CA PRO A 283 8.44 4.36 -48.81
C PRO A 283 8.82 3.86 -47.42
N SER A 284 8.05 4.28 -46.40
CA SER A 284 8.34 4.01 -44.99
C SER A 284 8.86 2.59 -44.77
N ALA A 285 10.02 2.47 -44.12
CA ALA A 285 10.71 1.20 -43.93
C ALA A 285 9.83 0.18 -43.18
N ILE A 286 8.89 0.69 -42.38
CA ILE A 286 7.86 -0.08 -41.68
C ILE A 286 6.50 0.52 -42.07
N LYS A 287 5.53 -0.33 -42.39
CA LYS A 287 4.14 0.12 -42.57
C LYS A 287 3.63 0.70 -41.24
N THR A 288 3.32 1.99 -41.24
CA THR A 288 2.86 2.73 -40.07
C THR A 288 1.34 2.85 -40.12
N ILE A 289 0.69 2.69 -38.97
CA ILE A 289 -0.73 2.95 -38.79
C ILE A 289 -0.85 4.23 -37.98
N HIS A 290 -1.59 5.19 -38.53
CA HIS A 290 -1.93 6.42 -37.84
C HIS A 290 -3.23 6.19 -37.09
N TYR A 291 -3.18 6.36 -35.77
CA TYR A 291 -4.30 6.10 -34.89
C TYR A 291 -4.65 7.37 -34.11
N SER A 292 -5.92 7.77 -34.19
CA SER A 292 -6.49 8.86 -33.40
C SER A 292 -7.61 8.29 -32.55
N SER A 293 -7.66 8.68 -31.27
CA SER A 293 -8.74 8.30 -30.37
C SER A 293 -9.46 9.55 -29.88
N ALA A 294 -10.77 9.46 -29.73
CA ALA A 294 -11.57 10.47 -29.04
C ALA A 294 -11.92 9.95 -27.65
N LYS A 295 -11.53 10.70 -26.63
CA LYS A 295 -11.78 10.34 -25.24
C LYS A 295 -13.04 11.01 -24.74
N ILE A 296 -14.04 10.19 -24.43
CA ILE A 296 -15.30 10.64 -23.84
C ILE A 296 -15.35 10.20 -22.39
N VAL A 297 -15.63 11.10 -21.47
CA VAL A 297 -15.73 10.76 -20.05
C VAL A 297 -17.16 10.92 -19.56
N PHE A 298 -17.68 9.90 -18.88
CA PHE A 298 -18.97 9.95 -18.19
C PHE A 298 -18.73 10.25 -16.72
N VAL A 299 -19.30 11.35 -16.23
CA VAL A 299 -19.23 11.76 -14.83
C VAL A 299 -20.63 11.92 -14.26
N GLY A 300 -20.75 11.79 -12.94
CA GLY A 300 -22.03 11.92 -12.23
C GLY A 300 -22.08 11.03 -11.00
N GLU A 301 -23.16 11.11 -10.23
CA GLU A 301 -23.29 10.35 -8.98
C GLU A 301 -23.41 8.84 -9.17
N SER A 302 -23.17 8.09 -8.07
CA SER A 302 -23.41 6.65 -8.05
C SER A 302 -24.87 6.36 -8.40
N ASN A 303 -25.11 5.37 -9.28
CA ASN A 303 -26.45 5.04 -9.81
C ASN A 303 -27.04 6.06 -10.82
N ALA A 304 -26.26 6.99 -11.37
CA ALA A 304 -26.71 7.85 -12.48
C ALA A 304 -26.93 7.10 -13.82
N GLY A 305 -26.68 5.78 -13.88
CA GLY A 305 -26.90 4.97 -15.08
C GLY A 305 -25.78 5.02 -16.13
N LYS A 306 -24.55 5.41 -15.73
CA LYS A 306 -23.38 5.52 -16.62
C LYS A 306 -23.08 4.22 -17.37
N SER A 307 -22.88 3.10 -16.66
CA SER A 307 -22.60 1.81 -17.31
C SER A 307 -23.73 1.33 -18.20
N CYS A 308 -24.99 1.53 -17.79
CA CYS A 308 -26.14 1.18 -18.63
C CYS A 308 -26.16 1.99 -19.92
N LEU A 309 -25.78 3.28 -19.87
CA LEU A 309 -25.63 4.11 -21.07
C LEU A 309 -24.44 3.66 -21.93
N SER A 310 -23.29 3.39 -21.33
CA SER A 310 -22.11 2.91 -22.06
C SER A 310 -22.40 1.63 -22.84
N LEU A 311 -23.03 0.65 -22.18
CA LEU A 311 -23.47 -0.62 -22.76
C LEU A 311 -24.43 -0.42 -23.94
N ARG A 312 -25.37 0.52 -23.79
CA ARG A 312 -26.34 0.85 -24.84
C ARG A 312 -25.67 1.57 -26.02
N LEU A 313 -24.70 2.45 -25.77
CA LEU A 313 -23.96 3.13 -26.83
C LEU A 313 -23.04 2.17 -27.58
N SER A 314 -22.45 1.19 -26.90
CA SER A 314 -21.47 0.26 -27.48
C SER A 314 -22.05 -0.94 -28.20
N GLU A 315 -23.03 -1.57 -27.59
CA GLU A 315 -23.51 -2.88 -28.01
C GLU A 315 -25.00 -2.90 -28.30
N ASP A 316 -25.65 -1.73 -28.22
CA ASP A 316 -27.08 -1.55 -28.44
C ASP A 316 -27.97 -2.42 -27.53
N ARG A 317 -27.39 -2.92 -26.43
CA ARG A 317 -28.05 -3.79 -25.44
C ARG A 317 -28.31 -3.05 -24.14
N TYR A 318 -29.24 -3.56 -23.34
CA TYR A 318 -29.50 -3.09 -21.99
C TYR A 318 -29.46 -4.23 -20.99
N GLU A 319 -28.72 -3.99 -19.92
CA GLU A 319 -28.63 -4.82 -18.74
C GLU A 319 -28.61 -3.88 -17.54
N GLU A 320 -29.31 -4.24 -16.47
CA GLU A 320 -29.30 -3.47 -15.25
C GLU A 320 -28.02 -3.78 -14.48
N LEU A 321 -27.01 -2.93 -14.65
CA LEU A 321 -25.71 -3.08 -14.03
C LEU A 321 -25.69 -2.38 -12.66
N GLU A 322 -25.10 -3.04 -11.67
CA GLU A 322 -24.84 -2.44 -10.36
C GLU A 322 -23.86 -1.25 -10.45
N THR A 323 -23.69 -0.50 -9.36
CA THR A 323 -22.78 0.65 -9.33
C THR A 323 -21.34 0.24 -9.67
N THR A 324 -20.78 0.88 -10.69
CA THR A 324 -19.40 0.66 -11.14
C THR A 324 -18.41 1.03 -10.04
N HIS A 325 -17.59 0.06 -9.64
CA HIS A 325 -16.36 0.26 -8.90
C HIS A 325 -15.25 0.54 -9.93
N GLY A 326 -14.48 1.63 -9.78
CA GLY A 326 -13.38 1.96 -10.73
C GLY A 326 -13.82 2.53 -12.09
N THR A 327 -12.95 2.46 -13.10
CA THR A 327 -13.19 3.00 -14.47
C THR A 327 -13.38 1.86 -15.46
N ARG A 328 -14.48 1.85 -16.22
CA ARG A 328 -14.65 0.95 -17.36
C ARG A 328 -14.39 1.67 -18.68
N PHE A 329 -13.75 0.98 -19.62
CA PHE A 329 -13.49 1.48 -20.96
C PHE A 329 -14.37 0.78 -21.97
N TRP A 330 -15.05 1.55 -22.81
CA TRP A 330 -15.81 1.02 -23.93
C TRP A 330 -15.28 1.62 -25.21
N THR A 331 -14.79 0.77 -26.11
CA THR A 331 -14.26 1.22 -27.40
C THR A 331 -15.35 1.10 -28.46
N LEU A 332 -15.54 2.17 -29.21
CA LEU A 332 -16.49 2.29 -30.30
C LEU A 332 -15.77 2.66 -31.58
N LEU A 333 -16.29 2.18 -32.70
CA LEU A 333 -15.99 2.75 -34.00
C LEU A 333 -16.77 4.06 -34.18
N PRO A 334 -16.19 5.12 -34.79
CA PRO A 334 -16.90 6.38 -35.02
C PRO A 334 -18.22 6.19 -35.79
N GLU A 335 -18.27 5.20 -36.68
CA GLU A 335 -19.43 4.86 -37.49
C GLU A 335 -20.61 4.31 -36.66
N GLN A 336 -20.35 3.82 -35.43
CA GLN A 336 -21.39 3.41 -34.49
C GLN A 336 -22.09 4.61 -33.83
N LEU A 337 -21.43 5.77 -33.76
CA LEU A 337 -22.02 7.02 -33.27
C LEU A 337 -22.75 7.75 -34.40
N ASP A 338 -22.14 7.83 -35.57
CA ASP A 338 -22.74 8.43 -36.74
C ASP A 338 -22.25 7.71 -38.01
N PRO A 339 -23.14 7.15 -38.85
CA PRO A 339 -22.75 6.51 -40.10
C PRO A 339 -21.91 7.37 -41.05
N VAL A 340 -21.93 8.71 -40.91
CA VAL A 340 -21.16 9.65 -41.72
C VAL A 340 -19.70 9.78 -41.24
N ALA A 341 -19.39 9.36 -40.01
CA ALA A 341 -18.06 9.47 -39.40
C ALA A 341 -17.04 8.41 -39.88
N VAL A 342 -17.09 8.03 -41.16
CA VAL A 342 -16.25 6.93 -41.71
C VAL A 342 -14.76 7.24 -41.62
N THR A 343 -14.00 6.26 -41.12
CA THR A 343 -12.55 6.36 -40.95
C THR A 343 -11.82 6.41 -42.30
N PRO A 344 -10.93 7.40 -42.54
CA PRO A 344 -10.17 7.50 -43.78
C PRO A 344 -9.22 6.30 -44.02
N PRO A 345 -8.94 5.91 -45.28
CA PRO A 345 -8.03 4.82 -45.60
C PRO A 345 -6.62 5.06 -45.02
N GLY A 346 -6.06 4.05 -44.34
CA GLY A 346 -4.72 4.13 -43.73
C GLY A 346 -4.69 4.79 -42.34
N LYS A 347 -5.82 5.32 -41.87
CA LYS A 347 -6.01 5.74 -40.47
C LYS A 347 -6.88 4.71 -39.74
N LYS A 348 -6.69 4.59 -38.43
CA LYS A 348 -7.65 3.98 -37.51
C LYS A 348 -8.18 5.07 -36.59
N ARG A 349 -9.49 5.10 -36.38
CA ARG A 349 -10.15 5.98 -35.42
C ARG A 349 -11.01 5.15 -34.50
N ASP A 350 -11.01 5.50 -33.23
CA ASP A 350 -11.95 4.96 -32.27
C ASP A 350 -12.36 6.01 -31.24
N VAL A 351 -13.46 5.71 -30.57
CA VAL A 351 -13.99 6.52 -29.49
C VAL A 351 -13.95 5.66 -28.25
N VAL A 352 -13.22 6.11 -27.24
CA VAL A 352 -13.12 5.42 -25.95
C VAL A 352 -13.99 6.15 -24.95
N ILE A 353 -15.05 5.48 -24.49
CA ILE A 353 -15.88 5.93 -23.38
C ILE A 353 -15.22 5.46 -22.09
N TRP A 354 -14.89 6.44 -21.25
CA TRP A 354 -14.42 6.30 -19.88
C TRP A 354 -15.63 6.41 -18.97
N ASP A 355 -16.15 5.27 -18.56
CA ASP A 355 -17.21 5.15 -17.59
C ASP A 355 -16.60 5.23 -16.19
N MET A 356 -16.55 6.45 -15.64
CA MET A 356 -15.94 6.70 -14.34
C MET A 356 -16.89 6.26 -13.22
N GLY A 357 -16.41 5.40 -12.32
CA GLY A 357 -17.13 5.01 -11.12
C GLY A 357 -17.54 6.20 -10.28
N GLY A 358 -18.79 6.20 -9.82
CA GLY A 358 -19.38 7.27 -9.02
C GLY A 358 -18.97 7.24 -7.54
N GLN A 359 -18.22 6.23 -7.11
CA GLN A 359 -17.82 6.03 -5.70
C GLN A 359 -16.69 6.98 -5.29
N ASN A 360 -16.64 7.36 -4.01
CA ASN A 360 -15.73 8.39 -3.47
C ASN A 360 -14.25 7.96 -3.54
N GLU A 361 -14.02 6.66 -3.43
CA GLU A 361 -12.73 6.00 -3.21
C GLU A 361 -11.87 5.95 -4.49
N TYR A 362 -12.48 5.95 -5.68
CA TYR A 362 -11.77 5.91 -6.98
C TYR A 362 -11.56 7.29 -7.61
N ARG A 363 -12.08 8.36 -6.98
CA ARG A 363 -12.13 9.71 -7.56
C ARG A 363 -10.76 10.37 -7.74
N LEU A 364 -9.70 9.96 -7.03
CA LEU A 364 -8.33 10.47 -7.26
C LEU A 364 -7.64 9.81 -8.44
N VAL A 365 -7.83 8.51 -8.64
CA VAL A 365 -7.25 7.79 -9.79
C VAL A 365 -7.82 8.38 -11.08
N HIS A 366 -9.12 8.71 -11.08
CA HIS A 366 -9.79 9.35 -12.19
C HIS A 366 -9.20 10.73 -12.57
N GLN A 367 -8.60 11.48 -11.62
CA GLN A 367 -8.04 12.82 -11.88
C GLN A 367 -6.82 12.80 -12.80
N ILE A 368 -6.00 11.76 -12.70
CA ILE A 368 -4.80 11.60 -13.53
C ILE A 368 -5.19 11.52 -15.01
N PHE A 369 -6.39 11.03 -15.31
CA PHE A 369 -6.83 10.76 -16.68
C PHE A 369 -7.78 11.83 -17.23
N LEU A 370 -7.85 13.04 -16.68
CA LEU A 370 -8.73 14.09 -17.22
C LEU A 370 -8.01 15.14 -18.06
N HIS A 371 -6.69 15.05 -18.22
CA HIS A 371 -5.88 16.06 -18.90
C HIS A 371 -6.10 16.15 -20.43
N ASP A 372 -6.68 15.12 -21.06
CA ASP A 372 -6.85 14.97 -22.51
C ASP A 372 -8.31 14.66 -22.94
N VAL A 373 -9.29 15.05 -22.11
CA VAL A 373 -10.71 14.79 -22.39
C VAL A 373 -11.17 15.53 -23.64
N THR A 374 -11.70 14.80 -24.62
CA THR A 374 -12.30 15.37 -25.83
C THR A 374 -13.72 15.87 -25.55
N LEU A 375 -14.49 15.08 -24.81
CA LEU A 375 -15.89 15.36 -24.48
C LEU A 375 -16.23 14.82 -23.09
N ALA A 376 -16.91 15.62 -22.27
CA ALA A 376 -17.40 15.19 -20.96
C ALA A 376 -18.94 15.16 -20.94
N LEU A 377 -19.52 14.03 -20.55
CA LEU A 377 -20.95 13.89 -20.32
C LEU A 377 -21.21 13.86 -18.82
N ILE A 378 -22.03 14.80 -18.33
CA ILE A 378 -22.48 14.80 -16.94
C ILE A 378 -23.86 14.15 -16.89
N LEU A 379 -23.93 12.96 -16.29
CA LEU A 379 -25.14 12.16 -16.17
C LEU A 379 -25.77 12.37 -14.80
N PHE A 380 -27.08 12.60 -14.78
CA PHE A 380 -27.86 12.69 -13.55
C PHE A 380 -29.28 12.18 -13.76
N ASP A 381 -29.93 11.78 -12.67
CA ASP A 381 -31.34 11.43 -12.66
C ASP A 381 -32.16 12.69 -12.28
N PRO A 382 -32.82 13.36 -13.23
CA PRO A 382 -33.56 14.59 -12.97
C PRO A 382 -34.80 14.37 -12.08
N THR A 383 -35.26 13.13 -11.91
CA THR A 383 -36.43 12.83 -11.07
C THR A 383 -36.17 13.00 -9.57
N ARG A 384 -34.88 13.09 -9.17
CA ARG A 384 -34.45 13.32 -7.77
C ARG A 384 -34.58 14.79 -7.32
N GLY A 385 -35.04 15.68 -8.19
CA GLY A 385 -35.28 17.09 -7.87
C GLY A 385 -34.01 17.89 -7.54
N GLN A 386 -34.13 18.91 -6.68
CA GLN A 386 -33.06 19.88 -6.41
C GLN A 386 -31.72 19.29 -5.96
N ASN A 387 -31.72 18.14 -5.29
CA ASN A 387 -30.48 17.49 -4.87
C ASN A 387 -29.63 17.07 -6.07
N ALA A 388 -30.23 16.52 -7.12
CA ALA A 388 -29.48 16.11 -8.31
C ALA A 388 -28.94 17.31 -9.11
N PHE A 389 -29.66 18.43 -9.13
CA PHE A 389 -29.19 19.66 -9.76
C PHE A 389 -27.97 20.26 -9.03
N LYS A 390 -27.97 20.25 -7.69
CA LYS A 390 -26.78 20.65 -6.90
C LYS A 390 -25.60 19.71 -7.14
N GLU A 391 -25.84 18.41 -7.22
CA GLU A 391 -24.80 17.41 -7.53
C GLU A 391 -24.15 17.70 -8.89
N VAL A 392 -24.93 18.08 -9.91
CA VAL A 392 -24.40 18.49 -11.23
C VAL A 392 -23.48 19.70 -11.12
N GLU A 393 -23.85 20.73 -10.36
CA GLU A 393 -22.98 21.91 -10.15
C GLU A 393 -21.66 21.54 -9.47
N GLU A 394 -21.70 20.68 -8.45
CA GLU A 394 -20.51 20.19 -7.75
C GLU A 394 -19.61 19.39 -8.67
N TRP A 395 -20.17 18.47 -9.47
CA TRP A 395 -19.43 17.69 -10.46
C TRP A 395 -18.81 18.59 -11.54
N ASN A 396 -19.53 19.59 -12.02
CA ASN A 396 -19.00 20.55 -12.98
C ASN A 396 -17.82 21.35 -12.42
N LYS A 397 -17.94 21.90 -11.20
CA LYS A 397 -16.84 22.64 -10.54
C LYS A 397 -15.59 21.78 -10.37
N ARG A 398 -15.77 20.51 -10.02
CA ARG A 398 -14.66 19.55 -9.87
C ARG A 398 -14.00 19.25 -11.22
N LEU A 399 -14.81 18.97 -12.24
CA LEU A 399 -14.31 18.72 -13.60
C LEU A 399 -13.51 19.92 -14.13
N ASP A 400 -14.04 21.14 -13.97
CA ASP A 400 -13.37 22.36 -14.42
C ASP A 400 -12.02 22.59 -13.70
N LYS A 401 -11.94 22.27 -12.39
CA LYS A 401 -10.67 22.31 -11.64
C LYS A 401 -9.66 21.27 -12.15
N GLN A 402 -10.13 20.12 -12.63
CA GLN A 402 -9.32 18.97 -13.06
C GLN A 402 -8.83 19.09 -14.52
N LEU A 403 -9.50 19.88 -15.35
CA LEU A 403 -9.11 20.10 -16.74
C LEU A 403 -7.88 21.05 -16.88
N SER A 404 -7.36 21.61 -15.79
CA SER A 404 -6.14 22.44 -15.74
C SER A 404 -6.06 23.52 -16.84
N GLY A 405 -7.20 24.15 -17.17
CA GLY A 405 -7.29 25.19 -18.20
C GLY A 405 -7.57 24.69 -19.63
N ASN A 406 -7.62 23.38 -19.88
CA ASN A 406 -8.11 22.84 -21.15
C ASN A 406 -9.63 23.00 -21.25
N LYS A 407 -10.12 23.60 -22.35
CA LYS A 407 -11.55 23.62 -22.67
C LYS A 407 -11.98 22.27 -23.25
N ALA A 408 -12.60 21.42 -22.44
CA ALA A 408 -13.34 20.25 -22.93
C ALA A 408 -14.80 20.65 -23.19
N THR A 409 -15.40 20.12 -24.26
CA THR A 409 -16.84 20.30 -24.50
C THR A 409 -17.62 19.49 -23.46
N LYS A 410 -18.67 20.08 -22.88
CA LYS A 410 -19.48 19.47 -21.82
C LYS A 410 -20.92 19.30 -22.28
N ILE A 411 -21.50 18.11 -22.10
CA ILE A 411 -22.89 17.79 -22.42
C ILE A 411 -23.60 17.33 -21.16
N LEU A 412 -24.81 17.84 -20.92
CA LEU A 412 -25.66 17.42 -19.81
C LEU A 412 -26.62 16.32 -20.27
N VAL A 413 -26.70 15.22 -19.52
CA VAL A 413 -27.52 14.04 -19.89
C VAL A 413 -28.45 13.67 -18.73
N GLY A 414 -29.76 13.75 -18.98
CA GLY A 414 -30.77 13.30 -18.04
C GLY A 414 -31.06 11.82 -18.26
N THR A 415 -30.78 10.97 -17.28
CA THR A 415 -30.93 9.52 -17.39
C THR A 415 -32.20 9.02 -16.72
N LYS A 416 -32.56 7.75 -16.97
CA LYS A 416 -33.72 7.05 -16.37
C LYS A 416 -35.10 7.64 -16.74
N LEU A 417 -35.19 8.34 -17.87
CA LEU A 417 -36.45 8.93 -18.37
C LEU A 417 -37.23 7.92 -19.22
N ASP A 418 -37.67 6.84 -18.58
CA ASP A 418 -38.38 5.72 -19.22
C ASP A 418 -39.77 6.14 -19.74
N ASP A 419 -40.41 7.15 -19.13
CA ASP A 419 -41.72 7.68 -19.49
C ASP A 419 -41.62 9.12 -20.03
N GLU A 420 -42.36 9.42 -21.10
CA GLU A 420 -42.47 10.76 -21.69
C GLU A 420 -43.20 11.75 -20.81
N SER A 421 -44.05 11.28 -19.88
CA SER A 421 -44.82 12.12 -18.97
C SER A 421 -44.05 12.60 -17.73
N THR A 422 -42.78 12.20 -17.60
CA THR A 422 -41.93 12.57 -16.45
C THR A 422 -41.72 14.07 -16.38
N ILE A 423 -42.17 14.71 -15.29
CA ILE A 423 -42.04 16.15 -15.09
C ILE A 423 -40.61 16.49 -14.61
N ILE A 424 -39.96 17.41 -15.31
CA ILE A 424 -38.63 17.93 -14.99
C ILE A 424 -38.74 19.43 -14.76
N ASP A 425 -37.95 19.97 -13.83
CA ASP A 425 -37.85 21.42 -13.60
C ASP A 425 -37.07 22.10 -14.73
N GLU A 426 -37.78 22.54 -15.77
CA GLU A 426 -37.18 23.17 -16.96
C GLU A 426 -36.46 24.48 -16.65
N VAL A 427 -36.93 25.24 -15.64
CA VAL A 427 -36.35 26.53 -15.26
C VAL A 427 -34.96 26.32 -14.65
N GLU A 428 -34.86 25.38 -13.72
CA GLU A 428 -33.59 25.05 -13.09
C GLU A 428 -32.61 24.37 -14.07
N LEU A 429 -33.13 23.58 -15.00
CA LEU A 429 -32.33 22.97 -16.07
C LEU A 429 -31.71 24.04 -17.00
N GLU A 430 -32.49 25.02 -17.44
CA GLU A 430 -31.97 26.15 -18.24
C GLU A 430 -30.94 26.97 -17.48
N ARG A 431 -31.13 27.15 -16.16
CA ARG A 431 -30.15 27.81 -15.30
C ARG A 431 -28.82 27.06 -15.32
N LEU A 432 -28.85 25.74 -15.11
CA LEU A 432 -27.67 24.88 -15.10
C LEU A 432 -26.91 24.88 -16.43
N ILE A 433 -27.62 24.76 -17.55
CA ILE A 433 -27.01 24.78 -18.90
C ILE A 433 -26.19 26.07 -19.08
N LYS A 434 -26.76 27.21 -18.68
CA LYS A 434 -26.08 28.51 -18.80
C LYS A 434 -24.97 28.70 -17.77
N SER A 435 -25.19 28.32 -16.50
CA SER A 435 -24.21 28.58 -15.43
C SER A 435 -22.99 27.67 -15.48
N CYS A 436 -23.15 26.45 -16.01
CA CYS A 436 -22.09 25.45 -16.09
C CYS A 436 -21.48 25.31 -17.49
N ASP A 437 -21.90 26.12 -18.47
CA ASP A 437 -21.38 26.11 -19.85
C ASP A 437 -21.55 24.73 -20.54
N PHE A 438 -22.77 24.18 -20.50
CA PHE A 438 -23.10 22.95 -21.21
C PHE A 438 -23.56 23.26 -22.64
N GLU A 439 -23.10 22.49 -23.62
CA GLU A 439 -23.48 22.61 -25.03
C GLU A 439 -24.97 22.31 -25.26
N GLY A 440 -25.55 21.44 -24.43
CA GLY A 440 -26.97 21.09 -24.49
C GLY A 440 -27.37 20.05 -23.45
N TYR A 441 -28.68 19.78 -23.41
CA TYR A 441 -29.31 18.76 -22.57
C TYR A 441 -29.95 17.67 -23.41
N TYR A 442 -29.71 16.41 -23.04
CA TYR A 442 -30.25 15.24 -23.73
C TYR A 442 -30.98 14.33 -22.73
N PRO A 443 -32.33 14.26 -22.79
CA PRO A 443 -33.11 13.33 -22.00
C PRO A 443 -33.07 11.93 -22.63
N ILE A 444 -32.65 10.92 -21.87
CA ILE A 444 -32.48 9.56 -22.36
C ILE A 444 -33.11 8.49 -21.46
N SER A 445 -33.40 7.34 -22.06
CA SER A 445 -33.58 6.08 -21.34
C SER A 445 -32.71 5.00 -21.97
N SER A 446 -31.71 4.52 -21.22
CA SER A 446 -30.91 3.36 -21.64
C SER A 446 -31.76 2.08 -21.71
N ARG A 447 -32.88 2.00 -20.99
CA ARG A 447 -33.78 0.84 -20.96
C ARG A 447 -34.63 0.75 -22.23
N THR A 448 -35.27 1.85 -22.63
CA THR A 448 -36.16 1.87 -23.81
C THR A 448 -35.42 2.24 -25.10
N GLY A 449 -34.24 2.85 -24.99
CA GLY A 449 -33.47 3.38 -26.13
C GLY A 449 -33.85 4.80 -26.52
N ARG A 450 -34.78 5.44 -25.80
CA ARG A 450 -35.21 6.83 -26.05
C ARG A 450 -34.05 7.82 -25.93
N GLY A 451 -33.94 8.76 -26.88
CA GLY A 451 -32.95 9.83 -26.86
C GLY A 451 -31.52 9.40 -27.23
N ILE A 452 -31.26 8.10 -27.42
CA ILE A 452 -29.92 7.56 -27.67
C ILE A 452 -29.41 7.96 -29.06
N SER A 453 -30.27 8.00 -30.08
CA SER A 453 -29.87 8.40 -31.43
C SER A 453 -29.48 9.87 -31.50
N GLU A 454 -30.24 10.75 -30.85
CA GLU A 454 -29.94 12.18 -30.74
C GLU A 454 -28.64 12.40 -29.96
N LEU A 455 -28.43 11.66 -28.87
CA LEU A 455 -27.20 11.71 -28.09
C LEU A 455 -25.98 11.23 -28.90
N ARG A 456 -26.10 10.12 -29.66
CA ARG A 456 -25.02 9.62 -30.53
C ARG A 456 -24.60 10.67 -31.57
N ALA A 457 -25.56 11.32 -32.22
CA ALA A 457 -25.31 12.39 -33.18
C ALA A 457 -24.65 13.61 -32.52
N ALA A 458 -25.09 13.99 -31.31
CA ALA A 458 -24.51 15.09 -30.55
C ALA A 458 -23.06 14.81 -30.14
N ILE A 459 -22.76 13.59 -29.70
CA ILE A 459 -21.42 13.14 -29.39
C ILE A 459 -20.53 13.24 -30.65
N SER A 460 -20.98 12.63 -31.76
CA SER A 460 -20.22 12.62 -33.02
C SER A 460 -19.88 14.04 -33.51
N LYS A 461 -20.87 14.94 -33.50
CA LYS A 461 -20.70 16.34 -33.92
C LYS A 461 -19.63 17.09 -33.11
N ASN A 462 -19.47 16.76 -31.84
CA ASN A 462 -18.54 17.46 -30.94
C ASN A 462 -17.13 16.84 -30.92
N ILE A 463 -16.87 15.76 -31.65
CA ILE A 463 -15.53 15.18 -31.79
C ILE A 463 -14.80 15.85 -32.96
N ASN A 464 -13.79 16.67 -32.66
CA ASN A 464 -12.92 17.27 -33.67
C ASN A 464 -11.69 16.39 -33.96
N TRP A 465 -11.82 15.49 -34.93
CA TRP A 465 -10.76 14.56 -35.32
C TRP A 465 -9.49 15.22 -35.88
N ASP A 466 -9.58 16.44 -36.42
CA ASP A 466 -8.43 17.16 -36.98
C ASP A 466 -7.61 17.86 -35.90
N ALA A 467 -8.23 18.14 -34.75
CA ALA A 467 -7.58 18.71 -33.58
C ALA A 467 -7.09 17.62 -32.58
N SER A 468 -7.49 16.36 -32.76
CA SER A 468 -7.07 15.24 -31.91
C SER A 468 -5.60 14.93 -32.07
N SER A 469 -4.94 14.54 -30.97
CA SER A 469 -3.60 13.99 -31.04
C SER A 469 -3.59 12.68 -31.82
N GLU A 470 -2.62 12.54 -32.72
CA GLU A 470 -2.44 11.31 -33.50
C GLU A 470 -1.27 10.51 -32.92
N SER A 471 -1.36 9.19 -33.00
CA SER A 471 -0.27 8.29 -32.66
C SER A 471 0.15 7.52 -33.90
N SER A 472 1.43 7.58 -34.22
CA SER A 472 2.02 6.82 -35.32
C SER A 472 2.62 5.55 -34.73
N ARG A 473 2.20 4.36 -35.19
CA ARG A 473 2.72 3.09 -34.66
C ARG A 473 3.02 2.06 -35.75
N PRO A 474 3.98 1.15 -35.55
CA PRO A 474 4.22 0.03 -36.46
C PRO A 474 2.98 -0.85 -36.64
N GLU A 475 2.76 -1.38 -37.84
CA GLU A 475 1.68 -2.32 -38.11
C GLU A 475 1.71 -3.53 -37.14
N PHE A 476 2.90 -4.02 -36.78
CA PHE A 476 3.02 -5.14 -35.85
C PHE A 476 2.57 -4.79 -34.42
N PHE A 477 2.79 -3.56 -33.95
CA PHE A 477 2.28 -3.11 -32.65
C PHE A 477 0.75 -3.12 -32.64
N GLN A 478 0.13 -2.70 -33.74
CA GLN A 478 -1.32 -2.77 -33.87
C GLN A 478 -1.84 -4.21 -33.94
N ILE A 479 -1.13 -5.12 -34.63
CA ILE A 479 -1.49 -6.55 -34.68
C ILE A 479 -1.55 -7.15 -33.27
N ILE A 480 -0.58 -6.81 -32.41
CA ILE A 480 -0.57 -7.28 -31.02
C ILE A 480 -1.80 -6.78 -30.26
N ARG A 481 -2.12 -5.47 -30.37
CA ARG A 481 -3.33 -4.88 -29.75
C ARG A 481 -4.62 -5.53 -30.27
N ASP A 482 -4.73 -5.75 -31.58
CA ASP A 482 -5.89 -6.39 -32.21
C ASP A 482 -6.06 -7.84 -31.73
N GLU A 483 -4.97 -8.57 -31.47
CA GLU A 483 -5.03 -9.93 -30.92
C GLU A 483 -5.44 -9.95 -29.44
N VAL A 484 -4.96 -9.01 -28.63
CA VAL A 484 -5.39 -8.82 -27.24
C VAL A 484 -6.91 -8.58 -27.20
N GLU A 485 -7.43 -7.71 -28.05
CA GLU A 485 -8.86 -7.40 -28.12
C GLU A 485 -9.70 -8.61 -28.58
N ASN A 486 -9.21 -9.35 -29.58
CA ASN A 486 -9.85 -10.59 -30.03
C ASN A 486 -9.91 -11.66 -28.92
N LEU A 487 -8.87 -11.77 -28.07
CA LEU A 487 -8.90 -12.67 -26.92
C LEU A 487 -9.93 -12.24 -25.87
N LYS A 488 -10.05 -10.93 -25.61
CA LYS A 488 -11.09 -10.38 -24.74
C LYS A 488 -12.48 -10.74 -25.25
N GLY A 489 -12.74 -10.54 -26.55
CA GLY A 489 -14.03 -10.85 -27.19
C GLY A 489 -14.41 -12.34 -27.19
N ARG A 490 -13.46 -13.25 -26.94
CA ARG A 490 -13.71 -14.69 -26.77
C ARG A 490 -14.00 -15.08 -25.32
N GLY A 491 -14.05 -14.13 -24.39
CA GLY A 491 -14.33 -14.37 -22.98
C GLY A 491 -13.14 -14.89 -22.17
N LYS A 492 -11.90 -14.77 -22.66
CA LYS A 492 -10.71 -15.19 -21.91
C LYS A 492 -10.30 -14.10 -20.91
N ALA A 493 -10.31 -14.37 -19.61
CA ALA A 493 -9.96 -13.38 -18.58
C ALA A 493 -8.44 -13.21 -18.42
N VAL A 494 -7.69 -14.32 -18.49
CA VAL A 494 -6.24 -14.33 -18.25
C VAL A 494 -5.51 -15.16 -19.31
N ILE A 495 -4.29 -14.75 -19.71
CA ILE A 495 -3.40 -15.53 -20.58
C ILE A 495 -1.94 -15.42 -20.14
N SER A 496 -1.18 -16.51 -20.20
CA SER A 496 0.25 -16.47 -19.95
C SER A 496 0.99 -15.74 -21.06
N PHE A 497 2.05 -15.01 -20.72
CA PHE A 497 2.91 -14.35 -21.70
C PHE A 497 3.49 -15.35 -22.75
N PRO A 498 3.97 -16.56 -22.35
CA PRO A 498 4.41 -17.57 -23.32
C PRO A 498 3.31 -18.03 -24.28
N ASP A 499 2.07 -18.22 -23.80
CA ASP A 499 0.97 -18.66 -24.66
C ASP A 499 0.52 -17.57 -25.63
N LEU A 500 0.47 -16.31 -25.16
CA LEU A 500 0.17 -15.17 -26.01
C LEU A 500 1.25 -15.00 -27.10
N SER A 501 2.52 -15.08 -26.70
CA SER A 501 3.67 -15.07 -27.60
C SER A 501 3.58 -16.17 -28.66
N LYS A 502 3.26 -17.40 -28.25
CA LYS A 502 3.08 -18.55 -29.14
C LYS A 502 1.91 -18.36 -30.10
N SER A 503 0.79 -17.80 -29.63
CA SER A 503 -0.39 -17.51 -30.47
C SER A 503 -0.04 -16.52 -31.58
N ILE A 504 0.57 -15.38 -31.23
CA ILE A 504 0.94 -14.33 -32.19
C ILE A 504 2.01 -14.83 -33.16
N ARG A 505 3.04 -15.52 -32.66
CA ARG A 505 4.10 -16.10 -33.50
C ARG A 505 3.54 -17.09 -34.52
N LYS A 506 2.57 -17.93 -34.14
CA LYS A 506 1.94 -18.89 -35.05
C LYS A 506 1.15 -18.19 -36.17
N LYS A 507 0.49 -17.08 -35.86
CA LYS A 507 -0.35 -16.33 -36.81
C LYS A 507 0.48 -15.41 -37.72
N TYR A 508 1.58 -14.85 -37.21
CA TYR A 508 2.43 -13.87 -37.90
C TYR A 508 3.94 -14.19 -37.82
N PRO A 509 4.40 -15.36 -38.30
CA PRO A 509 5.77 -15.83 -38.07
C PRO A 509 6.86 -14.94 -38.66
N LEU A 510 6.58 -14.26 -39.78
CA LEU A 510 7.55 -13.41 -40.49
C LEU A 510 7.69 -11.99 -39.91
N LYS A 511 6.76 -11.57 -39.04
CA LYS A 511 6.74 -10.23 -38.42
C LYS A 511 6.96 -10.28 -36.90
N PHE A 512 7.11 -11.47 -36.34
CA PHE A 512 7.13 -11.66 -34.90
C PHE A 512 8.42 -11.17 -34.25
N GLU A 513 8.30 -10.20 -33.35
CA GLU A 513 9.37 -9.67 -32.50
C GLU A 513 8.90 -9.76 -31.03
N ILE A 514 9.70 -10.40 -30.16
CA ILE A 514 9.29 -10.64 -28.76
C ILE A 514 9.37 -9.35 -27.95
N GLU A 515 10.35 -8.49 -28.25
CA GLU A 515 10.56 -7.18 -27.65
C GLU A 515 9.41 -6.22 -27.98
N ALA A 516 8.87 -6.30 -29.20
CA ALA A 516 7.68 -5.55 -29.61
C ALA A 516 6.43 -6.01 -28.85
N LEU A 517 6.25 -7.33 -28.65
CA LEU A 517 5.16 -7.87 -27.84
C LEU A 517 5.23 -7.36 -26.41
N ASP A 518 6.39 -7.45 -25.77
CA ASP A 518 6.63 -6.95 -24.42
C ASP A 518 6.30 -5.46 -24.30
N THR A 519 6.82 -4.65 -25.22
CA THR A 519 6.62 -3.19 -25.23
C THR A 519 5.14 -2.84 -25.34
N VAL A 520 4.40 -3.48 -26.26
CA VAL A 520 2.97 -3.21 -26.44
C VAL A 520 2.16 -3.62 -25.21
N LEU A 521 2.48 -4.74 -24.58
CA LEU A 521 1.81 -5.15 -23.34
C LEU A 521 2.09 -4.17 -22.19
N ARG A 522 3.32 -3.69 -22.06
CA ARG A 522 3.65 -2.62 -21.09
C ARG A 522 2.89 -1.33 -21.38
N HIS A 523 2.78 -0.92 -22.65
CA HIS A 523 1.96 0.23 -23.03
C HIS A 523 0.49 0.03 -22.66
N LEU A 524 -0.08 -1.13 -22.97
CA LEU A 524 -1.46 -1.49 -22.61
C LEU A 524 -1.67 -1.52 -21.09
N SER A 525 -0.68 -1.99 -20.33
CA SER A 525 -0.71 -2.04 -18.87
C SER A 525 -0.68 -0.64 -18.25
N LEU A 526 0.23 0.23 -18.72
CA LEU A 526 0.28 1.64 -18.32
C LEU A 526 -1.00 2.40 -18.67
N GLN A 527 -1.69 2.00 -19.74
CA GLN A 527 -2.98 2.56 -20.14
C GLN A 527 -4.16 2.00 -19.33
N GLY A 528 -3.95 1.03 -18.45
CA GLY A 528 -5.02 0.36 -17.71
C GLY A 528 -5.96 -0.46 -18.60
N VAL A 529 -5.46 -0.98 -19.73
CA VAL A 529 -6.24 -1.84 -20.65
C VAL A 529 -6.07 -3.32 -20.31
N VAL A 530 -4.90 -3.70 -19.82
CA VAL A 530 -4.59 -5.04 -19.29
C VAL A 530 -3.84 -4.86 -17.98
N SER A 531 -3.76 -5.90 -17.15
CA SER A 531 -2.79 -5.93 -16.05
C SER A 531 -1.71 -6.96 -16.36
N ASP A 532 -0.45 -6.57 -16.17
CA ASP A 532 0.73 -7.41 -16.36
C ASP A 532 1.27 -7.77 -14.99
N THR A 533 1.12 -9.04 -14.61
CA THR A 533 1.41 -9.53 -13.27
C THR A 533 2.30 -10.76 -13.35
N GLU A 534 3.09 -10.98 -12.31
CA GLU A 534 3.88 -12.19 -12.15
C GLU A 534 3.31 -13.01 -11.00
N THR A 535 3.01 -14.28 -11.27
CA THR A 535 2.46 -15.19 -10.26
C THR A 535 3.56 -15.70 -9.32
N ALA A 536 3.16 -16.34 -8.22
CA ALA A 536 4.03 -16.91 -7.21
C ALA A 536 4.99 -18.00 -7.71
N ILE A 537 4.69 -18.58 -8.86
CA ILE A 537 5.55 -19.57 -9.52
C ILE A 537 6.52 -18.92 -10.53
N GLY A 538 6.54 -17.59 -10.64
CA GLY A 538 7.37 -16.82 -11.58
C GLY A 538 6.81 -16.81 -13.00
N GLU A 539 5.53 -17.17 -13.18
CA GLU A 539 4.90 -17.11 -14.50
C GLU A 539 4.30 -15.73 -14.73
N ARG A 540 4.74 -15.07 -15.80
CA ARG A 540 4.17 -13.80 -16.24
C ARG A 540 2.81 -14.00 -16.90
N MET A 541 1.79 -13.40 -16.32
CA MET A 541 0.40 -13.49 -16.71
C MET A 541 -0.14 -12.12 -17.12
N ILE A 542 -0.94 -12.11 -18.18
CA ILE A 542 -1.62 -10.92 -18.69
C ILE A 542 -3.11 -11.08 -18.39
N ILE A 543 -3.62 -10.24 -17.50
CA ILE A 543 -5.04 -10.12 -17.19
C ILE A 543 -5.67 -9.21 -18.24
N LEU A 544 -6.56 -9.78 -19.05
CA LEU A 544 -7.20 -9.10 -20.18
C LEU A 544 -8.42 -8.30 -19.73
N HIS A 545 -9.12 -8.76 -18.69
CA HIS A 545 -10.34 -8.13 -18.17
C HIS A 545 -10.10 -7.55 -16.78
N ILE A 546 -9.73 -6.26 -16.71
CA ILE A 546 -9.47 -5.56 -15.43
C ILE A 546 -10.74 -5.47 -14.57
N GLY A 547 -11.93 -5.48 -15.17
CA GLY A 547 -13.19 -5.53 -14.42
C GLY A 547 -13.29 -6.74 -13.49
N GLU A 548 -12.59 -7.83 -13.77
CA GLU A 548 -12.48 -8.97 -12.85
C GLU A 548 -11.65 -8.64 -11.61
N ILE A 549 -10.55 -7.89 -11.76
CA ILE A 549 -9.75 -7.40 -10.63
C ILE A 549 -10.65 -6.55 -9.71
N GLU A 550 -11.39 -5.59 -10.29
CA GLU A 550 -12.30 -4.72 -9.54
C GLU A 550 -13.42 -5.51 -8.84
N ARG A 551 -14.02 -6.47 -9.55
CA ARG A 551 -15.10 -7.33 -9.03
C ARG A 551 -14.65 -8.15 -7.82
N TYR A 552 -13.51 -8.84 -7.94
CA TYR A 552 -12.97 -9.63 -6.84
C TYR A 552 -12.44 -8.75 -5.71
N ALA A 553 -11.81 -7.61 -5.99
CA ALA A 553 -11.37 -6.65 -4.97
C ALA A 553 -12.55 -6.11 -4.14
N GLY A 554 -13.64 -5.69 -4.81
CA GLY A 554 -14.86 -5.24 -4.14
C GLY A 554 -15.48 -6.32 -3.26
N SER A 555 -15.50 -7.57 -3.76
CA SER A 555 -15.99 -8.71 -2.99
C SER A 555 -15.15 -8.98 -1.73
N LEU A 556 -13.82 -8.91 -1.84
CA LEU A 556 -12.91 -9.04 -0.69
C LEU A 556 -13.15 -7.93 0.35
N ILE A 557 -13.31 -6.67 -0.08
CA ILE A 557 -13.60 -5.55 0.81
C ILE A 557 -14.92 -5.75 1.56
N ILE A 558 -15.96 -6.25 0.88
CA ILE A 558 -17.25 -6.57 1.51
C ILE A 558 -17.09 -7.73 2.50
N ALA A 559 -16.35 -8.77 2.15
CA ALA A 559 -16.05 -9.90 3.04
C ALA A 559 -15.33 -9.42 4.30
N ALA A 560 -14.30 -8.56 4.17
CA ALA A 560 -13.59 -7.96 5.28
C ALA A 560 -14.53 -7.15 6.18
N ARG A 561 -15.34 -6.23 5.59
CA ARG A 561 -16.31 -5.40 6.32
C ARG A 561 -17.34 -6.21 7.12
N ASN A 562 -17.71 -7.37 6.60
CA ASN A 562 -18.70 -8.27 7.18
C ASN A 562 -18.09 -9.39 8.01
N ASN A 563 -16.78 -9.34 8.30
CA ASN A 563 -16.12 -10.34 9.13
C ASN A 563 -16.85 -10.45 10.49
N PRO A 564 -17.37 -11.64 10.85
CA PRO A 564 -18.19 -11.84 12.04
C PRO A 564 -17.44 -11.64 13.36
N ARG A 565 -16.10 -11.63 13.34
CA ARG A 565 -15.24 -11.45 14.53
C ARG A 565 -15.06 -9.97 14.89
N GLY A 566 -15.46 -9.05 14.00
CA GLY A 566 -15.54 -7.61 14.26
C GLY A 566 -14.31 -6.81 13.85
N VAL A 567 -13.28 -7.47 13.31
CA VAL A 567 -12.10 -6.82 12.72
C VAL A 567 -12.26 -6.84 11.20
N PRO A 568 -12.13 -5.70 10.50
CA PRO A 568 -12.30 -5.65 9.05
C PRO A 568 -11.09 -6.26 8.33
N ALA A 569 -11.02 -7.59 8.35
CA ALA A 569 -9.86 -8.33 7.87
C ALA A 569 -10.25 -9.62 7.15
N ILE A 570 -9.32 -10.13 6.34
CA ILE A 570 -9.42 -11.41 5.64
C ILE A 570 -8.23 -12.28 6.01
N GLU A 571 -8.47 -13.55 6.31
CA GLU A 571 -7.39 -14.52 6.52
C GLU A 571 -6.74 -14.89 5.18
N GLU A 572 -5.41 -14.75 5.08
CA GLU A 572 -4.68 -15.02 3.83
C GLU A 572 -4.88 -16.45 3.32
N GLN A 573 -4.89 -17.40 4.25
CA GLN A 573 -5.06 -18.82 3.98
C GLN A 573 -6.46 -19.19 3.44
N ILE A 574 -7.47 -18.34 3.67
CA ILE A 574 -8.82 -18.57 3.12
C ILE A 574 -8.92 -18.09 1.67
N LEU A 575 -8.12 -17.10 1.24
CA LEU A 575 -8.19 -16.53 -0.13
C LEU A 575 -8.00 -17.58 -1.22
N VAL A 576 -7.17 -18.59 -0.96
CA VAL A 576 -6.86 -19.67 -1.91
C VAL A 576 -7.83 -20.85 -1.76
N SER A 577 -8.68 -20.84 -0.73
CA SER A 577 -9.62 -21.91 -0.43
C SER A 577 -10.75 -21.97 -1.45
N PRO A 578 -11.12 -23.16 -1.93
CA PRO A 578 -12.32 -23.33 -2.74
C PRO A 578 -13.60 -22.85 -2.04
N ARG A 579 -13.61 -22.88 -0.71
CA ARG A 579 -14.77 -22.56 0.12
C ARG A 579 -14.92 -21.06 0.41
N MET A 580 -13.96 -20.22 0.00
CA MET A 580 -14.08 -18.77 0.18
C MET A 580 -15.36 -18.27 -0.48
N SER A 581 -16.18 -17.60 0.33
CA SER A 581 -17.36 -16.88 -0.14
C SER A 581 -16.91 -15.54 -0.71
N PHE A 582 -17.45 -15.20 -1.88
CA PHE A 582 -17.23 -13.91 -2.52
C PHE A 582 -18.56 -13.14 -2.53
N PRO A 583 -18.87 -12.34 -1.48
CA PRO A 583 -20.07 -11.53 -1.45
C PRO A 583 -20.22 -10.67 -2.72
N GLY A 584 -21.41 -10.66 -3.32
CA GLY A 584 -21.66 -9.98 -4.59
C GLY A 584 -21.30 -10.78 -5.85
N ILE A 585 -20.68 -11.97 -5.73
CA ILE A 585 -20.38 -12.86 -6.85
C ILE A 585 -21.10 -14.20 -6.63
N LYS A 586 -22.02 -14.56 -7.53
CA LYS A 586 -22.69 -15.87 -7.48
C LYS A 586 -21.73 -16.98 -7.88
N GLU A 587 -21.97 -18.19 -7.39
CA GLU A 587 -21.11 -19.34 -7.66
C GLU A 587 -21.03 -19.68 -9.16
N GLU A 588 -22.14 -19.53 -9.90
CA GLU A 588 -22.17 -19.68 -11.36
C GLU A 588 -21.40 -18.61 -12.14
N ASP A 589 -21.17 -17.42 -11.56
CA ASP A 589 -20.53 -16.27 -12.19
C ASP A 589 -19.02 -16.19 -11.88
N ARG A 590 -18.50 -17.14 -11.10
CA ARG A 590 -17.07 -17.22 -10.74
C ARG A 590 -16.22 -17.63 -11.93
N LEU A 591 -15.02 -17.07 -12.01
CA LEU A 591 -14.04 -17.48 -13.01
C LEU A 591 -13.59 -18.94 -12.79
N PRO A 592 -13.12 -19.62 -13.85
CA PRO A 592 -12.44 -20.90 -13.69
C PRO A 592 -11.31 -20.80 -12.66
N ARG A 593 -11.14 -21.83 -11.82
CA ARG A 593 -10.26 -21.79 -10.63
C ARG A 593 -8.84 -21.30 -10.89
N LEU A 594 -8.24 -21.69 -12.02
CA LEU A 594 -6.88 -21.25 -12.36
C LEU A 594 -6.84 -19.75 -12.70
N GLU A 595 -7.84 -19.25 -13.43
CA GLU A 595 -7.96 -17.82 -13.77
C GLU A 595 -8.31 -17.00 -12.54
N GLU A 596 -9.27 -17.46 -11.73
CA GLU A 596 -9.67 -16.84 -10.46
C GLU A 596 -8.48 -16.66 -9.51
N ARG A 597 -7.59 -17.65 -9.40
CA ARG A 597 -6.42 -17.56 -8.52
C ARG A 597 -5.42 -16.49 -8.99
N VAL A 598 -5.16 -16.39 -10.30
CA VAL A 598 -4.29 -15.34 -10.82
C VAL A 598 -4.90 -13.95 -10.59
N ILE A 599 -6.23 -13.82 -10.74
CA ILE A 599 -6.93 -12.58 -10.43
C ILE A 599 -6.81 -12.25 -8.93
N LEU A 600 -7.09 -13.20 -8.04
CA LEU A 600 -7.02 -12.99 -6.58
C LEU A 600 -5.61 -12.62 -6.13
N GLU A 601 -4.59 -13.29 -6.66
CA GLU A 601 -3.20 -12.99 -6.37
C GLU A 601 -2.85 -11.55 -6.80
N CYS A 602 -3.23 -11.17 -8.02
CA CYS A 602 -3.04 -9.81 -8.53
C CYS A 602 -3.81 -8.77 -7.69
N VAL A 603 -5.06 -9.06 -7.31
CA VAL A 603 -5.87 -8.19 -6.46
C VAL A 603 -5.17 -7.96 -5.12
N VAL A 604 -4.73 -9.01 -4.43
CA VAL A 604 -4.07 -8.90 -3.13
C VAL A 604 -2.77 -8.13 -3.25
N GLN A 605 -1.97 -8.41 -4.30
CA GLN A 605 -0.75 -7.66 -4.58
C GLN A 605 -1.05 -6.16 -4.74
N LEU A 606 -2.04 -5.80 -5.56
CA LEU A 606 -2.42 -4.40 -5.79
C LEU A 606 -2.94 -3.73 -4.51
N LEU A 607 -3.75 -4.43 -3.71
CA LEU A 607 -4.29 -3.89 -2.45
C LEU A 607 -3.15 -3.56 -1.46
N ILE A 608 -2.14 -4.43 -1.34
CA ILE A 608 -0.95 -4.20 -0.50
C ILE A 608 -0.07 -3.11 -1.12
N GLU A 609 0.18 -3.17 -2.43
CA GLU A 609 1.07 -2.26 -3.14
C GLU A 609 0.63 -0.80 -3.02
N HIS A 610 -0.68 -0.57 -3.07
CA HIS A 610 -1.32 0.73 -2.93
C HIS A 610 -1.68 1.09 -1.48
N GLY A 611 -1.43 0.20 -0.50
CA GLY A 611 -1.73 0.45 0.92
C GLY A 611 -3.23 0.53 1.23
N ILE A 612 -4.07 -0.16 0.45
CA ILE A 612 -5.51 -0.30 0.73
C ILE A 612 -5.73 -1.29 1.88
N CYS A 613 -4.88 -2.31 1.97
CA CYS A 613 -4.77 -3.18 3.13
C CYS A 613 -3.31 -3.31 3.56
N LEU A 614 -3.11 -3.83 4.77
CA LEU A 614 -1.80 -4.18 5.31
C LEU A 614 -1.86 -5.61 5.86
N GLN A 615 -0.72 -6.31 5.77
CA GLN A 615 -0.57 -7.61 6.41
C GLN A 615 -0.26 -7.41 7.90
N HIS A 616 -0.99 -8.12 8.77
CA HIS A 616 -0.76 -8.15 10.20
C HIS A 616 -1.12 -9.53 10.75
N GLU A 617 -0.14 -10.27 11.27
CA GLU A 617 -0.35 -11.57 11.94
C GLU A 617 -1.19 -12.57 11.11
N GLY A 618 -0.89 -12.69 9.80
CA GLY A 618 -1.57 -13.58 8.85
C GLY A 618 -2.94 -13.08 8.35
N LEU A 619 -3.29 -11.83 8.64
CA LEU A 619 -4.50 -11.16 8.21
C LEU A 619 -4.19 -10.02 7.24
N LEU A 620 -5.06 -9.85 6.24
CA LEU A 620 -5.13 -8.62 5.45
C LEU A 620 -6.15 -7.68 6.08
N ILE A 621 -5.68 -6.64 6.75
CA ILE A 621 -6.49 -5.67 7.50
C ILE A 621 -6.76 -4.44 6.64
N PHE A 622 -7.99 -3.93 6.67
CA PHE A 622 -8.44 -2.74 5.94
C PHE A 622 -8.67 -1.57 6.92
N PRO A 623 -7.72 -0.63 7.08
CA PRO A 623 -7.80 0.42 8.10
C PRO A 623 -9.03 1.32 8.01
N THR A 624 -9.58 1.54 6.82
CA THR A 624 -10.72 2.44 6.59
C THR A 624 -12.08 1.81 6.89
N LEU A 625 -12.12 0.50 7.18
CA LEU A 625 -13.37 -0.25 7.35
C LEU A 625 -13.73 -0.54 8.80
N PHE A 626 -12.91 -0.07 9.76
CA PHE A 626 -13.22 -0.21 11.18
C PHE A 626 -14.53 0.51 11.51
N LYS A 627 -15.37 -0.11 12.36
CA LYS A 627 -16.71 0.40 12.72
C LYS A 627 -16.65 1.17 14.05
N PRO A 628 -17.59 2.10 14.30
CA PRO A 628 -17.69 2.79 15.58
C PRO A 628 -17.99 1.79 16.69
N THR A 629 -17.15 1.74 17.70
CA THR A 629 -17.47 1.07 18.96
C THR A 629 -18.47 1.92 19.73
N VAL A 630 -19.51 1.32 20.33
CA VAL A 630 -20.57 2.04 21.08
C VAL A 630 -19.99 2.87 22.25
N THR A 631 -18.77 2.55 22.69
CA THR A 631 -17.99 3.26 23.73
C THR A 631 -17.34 4.56 23.25
N ASP A 632 -17.14 4.79 21.95
CA ASP A 632 -16.45 5.99 21.41
C ASP A 632 -17.37 7.24 21.32
N ARG A 633 -18.64 7.16 21.75
CA ARG A 633 -19.56 8.32 21.70
C ARG A 633 -19.26 9.39 22.74
N VAL A 634 -18.41 9.11 23.73
CA VAL A 634 -17.97 10.08 24.75
C VAL A 634 -16.53 9.74 25.20
N GLY A 635 -15.51 10.45 24.71
CA GLY A 635 -14.19 10.41 25.36
C GLY A 635 -12.98 10.75 24.49
N SER A 636 -12.44 11.95 24.72
CA SER A 636 -11.12 12.50 24.36
C SER A 636 -10.06 11.54 23.80
N VAL A 637 -9.37 11.99 22.74
CA VAL A 637 -7.98 11.55 22.47
C VAL A 637 -7.23 11.60 23.81
N SER A 638 -6.65 10.49 24.25
CA SER A 638 -5.87 10.41 25.51
C SER A 638 -4.67 11.35 25.51
N HIS A 639 -4.31 11.84 24.33
CA HIS A 639 -3.24 12.75 24.03
C HIS A 639 -3.78 14.07 23.51
N SER A 640 -3.08 15.15 23.82
CA SER A 640 -3.36 16.44 23.20
C SER A 640 -3.01 16.41 21.72
N ILE A 641 -3.91 16.89 20.85
CA ILE A 641 -3.63 17.11 19.44
C ILE A 641 -2.55 18.19 19.33
N SER A 642 -1.55 18.00 18.46
CA SER A 642 -0.44 18.96 18.31
C SER A 642 -0.45 19.66 16.96
N LEU A 643 -0.90 18.97 15.90
CA LEU A 643 -0.90 19.44 14.52
C LEU A 643 -2.10 18.85 13.78
N TYR A 644 -2.63 19.56 12.79
CA TYR A 644 -3.52 18.97 11.80
C TYR A 644 -3.23 19.44 10.38
N TYR A 645 -3.66 18.61 9.44
CA TYR A 645 -3.58 18.87 8.01
C TYR A 645 -4.98 18.82 7.41
N ASP A 646 -5.41 19.93 6.80
CA ASP A 646 -6.59 19.92 5.92
C ASP A 646 -6.13 19.51 4.51
N PHE A 647 -6.79 18.52 3.92
CA PHE A 647 -6.45 17.95 2.63
C PHE A 647 -7.70 17.46 1.87
N SER A 648 -7.65 17.44 0.54
CA SER A 648 -8.75 17.01 -0.34
C SER A 648 -8.34 15.85 -1.25
N GLY A 649 -9.28 14.98 -1.62
CA GLY A 649 -9.02 13.87 -2.56
C GLY A 649 -9.77 12.59 -2.20
N ALA A 650 -9.18 11.43 -2.52
CA ALA A 650 -9.62 10.10 -2.10
C ALA A 650 -9.03 9.86 -0.71
N ILE A 651 -9.66 10.56 0.22
CA ILE A 651 -9.33 10.67 1.62
C ILE A 651 -9.01 9.29 2.21
N ASP A 652 -9.86 8.30 1.93
CA ASP A 652 -9.71 6.95 2.46
C ASP A 652 -8.47 6.24 1.92
N ASN A 653 -8.12 6.40 0.65
CA ASN A 653 -6.90 5.79 0.10
C ASN A 653 -5.65 6.46 0.66
N ILE A 654 -5.67 7.79 0.83
CA ILE A 654 -4.54 8.54 1.39
C ILE A 654 -4.32 8.14 2.86
N TYR A 655 -5.40 8.10 3.65
CA TYR A 655 -5.34 7.68 5.04
C TYR A 655 -4.92 6.22 5.17
N SER A 656 -5.54 5.32 4.40
CA SER A 656 -5.20 3.89 4.42
C SER A 656 -3.74 3.65 4.07
N SER A 657 -3.25 4.26 2.98
CA SER A 657 -1.85 4.10 2.55
C SER A 657 -0.88 4.67 3.58
N LEU A 658 -1.21 5.82 4.19
CA LEU A 658 -0.40 6.40 5.27
C LEU A 658 -0.29 5.45 6.46
N VAL A 659 -1.43 4.92 6.92
CA VAL A 659 -1.50 3.98 8.05
C VAL A 659 -0.78 2.68 7.73
N ALA A 660 -1.02 2.10 6.55
CA ALA A 660 -0.39 0.87 6.11
C ALA A 660 1.14 1.00 6.04
N TRP A 661 1.66 2.10 5.49
CA TRP A 661 3.10 2.31 5.33
C TRP A 661 3.80 2.57 6.66
N LEU A 662 3.15 3.31 7.57
CA LEU A 662 3.65 3.48 8.95
C LEU A 662 3.69 2.14 9.69
N ALA A 663 2.65 1.31 9.55
CA ALA A 663 2.60 -0.02 10.16
C ALA A 663 3.72 -0.94 9.63
N ILE A 664 3.90 -1.01 8.31
CA ILE A 664 4.94 -1.83 7.66
C ILE A 664 6.35 -1.41 8.08
N SER A 665 6.56 -0.11 8.38
CA SER A 665 7.88 0.36 8.78
C SER A 665 8.39 -0.27 10.07
N GLU A 666 7.50 -0.63 11.00
CA GLU A 666 7.80 -1.09 12.39
C GLU A 666 8.68 -0.10 13.20
N ARG A 667 9.12 1.01 12.61
CA ARG A 667 9.98 2.03 13.23
C ARG A 667 9.29 2.76 14.37
N PHE A 668 7.96 2.81 14.33
CA PHE A 668 7.10 3.40 15.35
C PHE A 668 6.51 2.34 16.28
N GLY A 669 6.93 1.08 16.14
CA GLY A 669 6.50 -0.04 16.96
C GLY A 669 5.18 -0.65 16.52
N ARG A 670 4.44 -1.19 17.50
CA ARG A 670 3.18 -1.92 17.26
C ARG A 670 2.07 -0.95 16.86
N SER A 671 1.17 -1.43 16.01
CA SER A 671 0.03 -0.63 15.54
C SER A 671 -1.27 -1.04 16.24
N ARG A 672 -2.14 -0.04 16.46
CA ARG A 672 -3.52 -0.24 16.93
C ARG A 672 -4.46 0.60 16.06
N PHE A 673 -5.54 -0.01 15.59
CA PHE A 673 -6.50 0.64 14.70
C PHE A 673 -7.88 0.74 15.32
N TRP A 674 -8.56 1.85 15.01
CA TRP A 674 -9.97 2.14 15.26
C TRP A 674 -10.58 2.79 14.00
N GLU A 675 -11.88 3.11 14.02
CA GLU A 675 -12.59 3.72 12.88
C GLU A 675 -11.94 5.02 12.39
N ASP A 676 -11.65 5.93 13.32
CA ASP A 676 -11.18 7.28 13.01
C ASP A 676 -9.70 7.48 13.35
N ARG A 677 -9.01 6.50 13.93
CA ARG A 677 -7.63 6.68 14.41
C ARG A 677 -6.74 5.46 14.24
N ALA A 678 -5.44 5.72 14.13
CA ALA A 678 -4.38 4.72 14.16
C ALA A 678 -3.28 5.19 15.11
N GLU A 679 -2.82 4.31 16.00
CA GLU A 679 -1.71 4.58 16.91
C GLU A 679 -0.55 3.62 16.66
N PHE A 680 0.67 4.13 16.85
CA PHE A 680 1.92 3.41 16.73
C PHE A 680 2.73 3.63 18.01
N GLU A 681 3.08 2.55 18.71
CA GLU A 681 3.74 2.63 20.01
C GLU A 681 4.97 1.73 20.07
N ILE A 682 6.09 2.29 20.53
CA ILE A 682 7.21 1.47 21.04
C ILE A 682 7.07 1.36 22.56
N ALA A 683 7.04 0.12 23.07
CA ALA A 683 6.94 -0.15 24.50
C ALA A 683 7.96 0.69 25.30
N GLY A 684 7.46 1.42 26.30
CA GLY A 684 8.24 2.31 27.16
C GLY A 684 8.67 3.65 26.54
N LYS A 685 8.48 3.88 25.24
CA LYS A 685 8.87 5.13 24.53
C LYS A 685 7.69 5.97 24.05
N GLY A 686 6.46 5.58 24.34
CA GLY A 686 5.25 6.33 24.01
C GLY A 686 4.75 6.16 22.57
N ALA A 687 3.57 6.74 22.32
CA ALA A 687 2.85 6.58 21.06
C ALA A 687 2.86 7.81 20.14
N CYS A 688 2.79 7.54 18.83
CA CYS A 688 2.46 8.48 17.77
C CYS A 688 1.09 8.10 17.19
N GLY A 689 0.21 9.06 16.94
CA GLY A 689 -1.13 8.78 16.46
C GLY A 689 -1.59 9.67 15.31
N LEU A 690 -2.46 9.09 14.50
CA LEU A 690 -3.20 9.74 13.43
C LEU A 690 -4.68 9.64 13.74
N ARG A 691 -5.44 10.71 13.50
CA ARG A 691 -6.90 10.66 13.54
C ARG A 691 -7.51 11.38 12.33
N LYS A 692 -8.35 10.68 11.59
CA LYS A 692 -9.07 11.16 10.42
C LYS A 692 -10.43 11.69 10.84
N ILE A 693 -10.70 12.96 10.54
CA ILE A 693 -12.00 13.60 10.74
C ILE A 693 -12.54 14.02 9.38
N ASP A 694 -13.71 13.48 9.00
CA ASP A 694 -14.38 13.87 7.76
C ASP A 694 -15.10 15.22 7.95
N ARG A 695 -14.85 16.18 7.07
CA ARG A 695 -15.49 17.52 7.09
C ARG A 695 -16.61 17.65 6.06
N GLY A 696 -16.87 16.62 5.26
CA GLY A 696 -17.80 16.69 4.14
C GLY A 696 -17.24 17.48 2.95
N SER A 697 -18.00 17.53 1.86
CA SER A 697 -17.65 18.26 0.62
C SER A 697 -16.33 17.81 -0.07
N GLY A 698 -15.79 16.63 0.27
CA GLY A 698 -14.56 16.09 -0.33
C GLY A 698 -13.26 16.57 0.33
N PHE A 699 -13.36 17.13 1.53
CA PHE A 699 -12.22 17.52 2.36
C PHE A 699 -12.19 16.68 3.64
N ALA A 700 -10.98 16.32 4.07
CA ALA A 700 -10.76 15.71 5.36
C ALA A 700 -9.68 16.44 6.13
N HIS A 701 -9.72 16.18 7.42
CA HIS A 701 -8.82 16.72 8.41
C HIS A 701 -8.08 15.55 9.04
N LEU A 702 -6.75 15.65 9.08
CA LEU A 702 -5.89 14.64 9.70
C LEU A 702 -5.19 15.23 10.91
N ASP A 703 -5.62 14.83 12.10
CA ASP A 703 -4.95 15.13 13.36
C ASP A 703 -3.71 14.25 13.51
N VAL A 704 -2.62 14.88 13.96
CA VAL A 704 -1.39 14.21 14.39
C VAL A 704 -1.15 14.53 15.86
N TYR A 705 -1.04 13.48 16.67
CA TYR A 705 -0.88 13.60 18.13
C TYR A 705 0.21 12.66 18.66
N PHE A 706 0.72 13.00 19.85
CA PHE A 706 1.83 12.29 20.47
C PHE A 706 1.59 12.13 21.97
N GLU A 707 2.01 10.99 22.51
CA GLU A 707 2.12 10.83 23.96
C GLU A 707 3.25 11.70 24.55
N ASP A 708 3.08 12.16 25.79
CA ASP A 708 4.01 13.08 26.44
C ASP A 708 5.46 12.53 26.50
N ARG A 709 5.62 11.20 26.67
CA ARG A 709 6.93 10.52 26.73
C ARG A 709 7.58 10.23 25.37
N THR A 710 6.90 10.51 24.25
CA THR A 710 7.41 10.20 22.90
C THR A 710 8.68 10.99 22.58
N PRO A 711 9.82 10.35 22.22
CA PRO A 711 11.07 11.03 21.90
C PRO A 711 10.92 12.04 20.76
N GLN A 712 11.58 13.21 20.88
CA GLN A 712 11.48 14.27 19.88
C GLN A 712 11.86 13.81 18.47
N GLU A 713 12.96 13.06 18.33
CA GLU A 713 13.40 12.52 17.03
C GLU A 713 12.32 11.64 16.36
N MET A 714 11.57 10.86 17.16
CA MET A 714 10.48 10.04 16.66
C MET A 714 9.30 10.90 16.18
N ARG A 715 8.96 11.97 16.92
CA ARG A 715 7.90 12.91 16.51
C ARG A 715 8.29 13.59 15.20
N ASP A 716 9.50 14.10 15.10
CA ASP A 716 9.98 14.83 13.92
C ASP A 716 9.99 13.93 12.68
N LEU A 717 10.46 12.68 12.80
CA LEU A 717 10.41 11.71 11.72
C LEU A 717 8.98 11.35 11.31
N PHE A 718 8.08 11.17 12.27
CA PHE A 718 6.67 10.87 12.02
C PHE A 718 5.98 12.01 11.27
N ILE A 719 6.13 13.25 11.74
CA ILE A 719 5.55 14.45 11.11
C ILE A 719 6.11 14.62 9.70
N SER A 720 7.44 14.50 9.53
CA SER A 720 8.10 14.62 8.22
C SER A 720 7.59 13.58 7.23
N PHE A 721 7.41 12.33 7.68
CA PHE A 721 6.83 11.28 6.84
C PHE A 721 5.38 11.58 6.44
N VAL A 722 4.52 11.96 7.39
CA VAL A 722 3.11 12.31 7.13
C VAL A 722 3.00 13.43 6.12
N GLU A 723 3.73 14.53 6.30
CA GLU A 723 3.69 15.66 5.35
C GLU A 723 4.22 15.25 3.97
N SER A 724 5.34 14.51 3.93
CA SER A 724 5.94 14.02 2.68
C SER A 724 5.00 13.06 1.94
N HIS A 725 4.22 12.26 2.66
CA HIS A 725 3.19 11.39 2.11
C HIS A 725 2.06 12.21 1.50
N LEU A 726 1.46 13.13 2.26
CA LEU A 726 0.37 13.97 1.78
C LEU A 726 0.77 14.78 0.52
N ARG A 727 2.00 15.32 0.49
CA ARG A 727 2.51 16.08 -0.66
C ARG A 727 2.67 15.23 -1.91
N GLN A 728 3.04 13.96 -1.76
CA GLN A 728 3.21 13.04 -2.89
C GLN A 728 1.92 12.84 -3.69
N TYR A 729 0.75 13.00 -3.07
CA TYR A 729 -0.54 12.91 -3.73
C TYR A 729 -1.03 14.23 -4.35
N GLY A 730 -0.18 15.27 -4.41
CA GLY A 730 -0.48 16.53 -5.11
C GLY A 730 -1.57 17.37 -4.44
N ILE A 731 -1.76 17.21 -3.14
CA ILE A 731 -2.86 17.85 -2.41
C ILE A 731 -2.44 19.23 -1.91
N GLU A 732 -3.36 20.19 -1.98
CA GLU A 732 -3.21 21.47 -1.29
C GLU A 732 -3.31 21.22 0.21
N ILE A 733 -2.15 21.23 0.89
CA ILE A 733 -2.05 20.96 2.32
C ILE A 733 -2.01 22.30 3.04
N GLN A 734 -3.00 22.54 3.90
CA GLN A 734 -2.93 23.63 4.87
C GLN A 734 -2.55 23.04 6.23
N GLU A 735 -1.30 23.23 6.63
CA GLU A 735 -0.85 22.94 7.99
C GLU A 735 -1.41 24.01 8.94
N ARG A 736 -2.04 23.56 10.03
CA ARG A 736 -2.46 24.44 11.12
C ARG A 736 -2.07 23.82 12.46
N ILE A 737 -1.79 24.71 13.42
CA ILE A 737 -1.39 24.32 14.76
C ILE A 737 -2.58 24.58 15.68
N GLU A 738 -3.22 23.51 16.13
CA GLU A 738 -4.25 23.55 17.15
C GLU A 738 -3.86 22.56 18.23
N ILE A 739 -3.85 23.06 19.48
CA ILE A 739 -3.62 22.23 20.63
C ILE A 739 -4.93 22.09 21.37
N THR A 740 -5.34 20.85 21.63
CA THR A 740 -6.49 20.53 22.47
C THR A 740 -5.98 19.82 23.70
N CYS A 741 -6.27 20.35 24.89
CA CYS A 741 -5.90 19.69 26.15
C CYS A 741 -6.72 18.41 26.37
N LYS A 742 -6.22 17.48 27.19
CA LYS A 742 -6.95 16.26 27.61
C LYS A 742 -8.31 16.56 28.25
N CYS A 743 -8.49 17.74 28.85
CA CYS A 743 -9.78 18.21 29.38
C CYS A 743 -10.74 18.77 28.30
N SER A 744 -10.38 18.68 27.02
CA SER A 744 -11.08 19.25 25.87
C SER A 744 -11.01 20.79 25.76
N TYR A 745 -10.13 21.46 26.52
CA TYR A 745 -9.87 22.89 26.32
C TYR A 745 -9.07 23.13 25.02
N HIS A 746 -9.60 23.99 24.14
CA HIS A 746 -8.96 24.36 22.88
C HIS A 746 -8.09 25.62 23.04
N PHE A 747 -6.81 25.53 22.69
CA PHE A 747 -5.92 26.69 22.66
C PHE A 747 -6.04 27.44 21.34
N SER A 748 -6.21 28.76 21.40
CA SER A 748 -6.17 29.60 20.19
C SER A 748 -4.80 29.49 19.48
N GLU A 749 -4.80 29.39 18.15
CA GLU A 749 -3.57 29.35 17.34
C GLU A 749 -2.62 30.52 17.64
N GLU A 750 -3.15 31.74 17.87
CA GLU A 750 -2.35 32.91 18.20
C GLU A 750 -1.53 32.72 19.50
N SER A 751 -2.15 32.14 20.53
CA SER A 751 -1.48 31.86 21.82
C SER A 751 -0.38 30.81 21.67
N ILE A 752 -0.60 29.80 20.82
CA ILE A 752 0.39 28.76 20.53
C ILE A 752 1.58 29.36 19.77
N ARG A 753 1.30 30.09 18.67
CA ARG A 753 2.34 30.75 17.87
C ARG A 753 3.15 31.76 18.68
N ARG A 754 2.52 32.51 19.59
CA ARG A 754 3.21 33.44 20.50
C ARG A 754 4.15 32.72 21.48
N ARG A 755 3.78 31.53 21.97
CA ARG A 755 4.67 30.71 22.82
C ARG A 755 5.86 30.17 22.02
N ILE A 756 5.60 29.65 20.82
CA ILE A 756 6.65 29.19 19.90
C ILE A 756 7.64 30.32 19.59
N SER A 757 7.17 31.53 19.27
CA SER A 757 8.06 32.67 18.98
C SER A 757 8.90 33.10 20.17
N ASN A 758 8.47 32.77 21.40
CA ASN A 758 9.21 33.06 22.63
C ASN A 758 10.17 31.92 23.03
N GLY A 759 10.27 30.85 22.23
CA GLY A 759 11.13 29.69 22.50
C GLY A 759 10.57 28.71 23.55
N ASN A 760 9.27 28.79 23.86
CA ASN A 760 8.65 27.86 24.80
C ASN A 760 8.26 26.56 24.10
N THR A 761 8.60 25.43 24.72
CA THR A 761 8.30 24.08 24.21
C THR A 761 6.98 23.50 24.74
N ASP A 762 6.27 24.24 25.61
CA ASP A 762 5.03 23.76 26.24
C ASP A 762 3.96 24.86 26.47
N ILE A 763 2.72 24.43 26.67
CA ILE A 763 1.54 25.26 26.90
C ILE A 763 0.72 24.69 28.08
N GLY A 764 0.54 25.49 29.13
CA GLY A 764 -0.30 25.12 30.28
C GLY A 764 -1.78 25.41 30.03
N CYS A 765 -2.64 24.44 30.38
CA CYS A 765 -4.09 24.55 30.30
C CYS A 765 -4.67 25.45 31.39
N PRO A 766 -5.49 26.46 31.07
CA PRO A 766 -6.09 27.33 32.07
C PRO A 766 -7.23 26.65 32.86
N GLU A 767 -7.75 25.51 32.40
CA GLU A 767 -8.84 24.80 33.09
C GLU A 767 -8.36 23.71 34.05
N CYS A 768 -7.31 22.96 33.67
CA CYS A 768 -6.83 21.81 34.44
C CYS A 768 -5.35 21.87 34.82
N ASP A 769 -4.66 22.98 34.53
CA ASP A 769 -3.23 23.22 34.79
C ASP A 769 -2.24 22.21 34.18
N VAL A 770 -2.72 21.25 33.38
CA VAL A 770 -1.88 20.29 32.64
C VAL A 770 -1.06 21.04 31.59
N ARG A 771 0.25 20.77 31.55
CA ARG A 771 1.16 21.30 30.51
C ARG A 771 1.26 20.31 29.36
N THR A 772 1.10 20.82 28.15
CA THR A 772 1.15 20.07 26.89
C THR A 772 2.35 20.54 26.06
N THR A 773 3.12 19.60 25.52
CA THR A 773 4.25 19.91 24.63
C THR A 773 3.74 20.48 23.30
N ILE A 774 4.41 21.51 22.79
CA ILE A 774 4.11 22.15 21.50
C ILE A 774 5.00 21.52 20.42
N SER A 775 4.42 21.09 19.30
CA SER A 775 5.18 20.68 18.10
C SER A 775 5.16 21.80 17.06
N GLU A 776 6.30 22.06 16.41
CA GLU A 776 6.48 23.22 15.53
C GLU A 776 6.27 22.93 14.03
N GLY A 777 5.73 21.75 13.68
CA GLY A 777 5.50 21.36 12.28
C GLY A 777 6.75 20.81 11.57
N ALA A 778 6.58 20.21 10.39
CA ALA A 778 7.70 19.54 9.72
C ALA A 778 8.68 20.51 9.03
N ILE A 779 8.26 21.71 8.65
CA ILE A 779 9.16 22.73 8.09
C ILE A 779 10.24 23.11 9.11
N LYS A 780 9.84 23.41 10.34
CA LYS A 780 10.78 23.78 11.40
C LYS A 780 11.56 22.57 11.93
N ALA A 781 10.95 21.39 11.96
CA ALA A 781 11.69 20.16 12.28
C ALA A 781 12.88 19.94 11.32
N ARG A 782 12.71 20.24 10.01
CA ARG A 782 13.80 20.20 9.02
C ARG A 782 14.82 21.32 9.19
N GLU A 783 14.42 22.49 9.69
CA GLU A 783 15.36 23.57 10.05
C GLU A 783 16.23 23.19 11.25
N ILE A 784 15.68 22.43 12.21
CA ILE A 784 16.37 21.94 13.41
C ILE A 784 17.28 20.74 13.09
N ASP A 785 16.80 19.76 12.31
CA ASP A 785 17.56 18.59 11.87
C ASP A 785 17.65 18.56 10.32
N PRO A 786 18.74 19.09 9.73
CA PRO A 786 18.95 19.06 8.28
C PRO A 786 19.05 17.66 7.68
N ASP A 787 19.32 16.62 8.48
CA ASP A 787 19.36 15.23 8.02
C ASP A 787 17.98 14.54 8.07
N LEU A 788 16.94 15.20 8.60
CA LEU A 788 15.58 14.65 8.70
C LEU A 788 15.00 14.23 7.34
N GLU A 789 15.29 14.97 6.28
CA GLU A 789 14.87 14.62 4.92
C GLU A 789 15.52 13.32 4.45
N ARG A 790 16.80 13.12 4.78
CA ARG A 790 17.52 11.87 4.50
C ARG A 790 16.94 10.70 5.31
N LYS A 791 16.63 10.91 6.59
CA LYS A 791 15.97 9.90 7.45
C LYS A 791 14.59 9.52 6.90
N THR A 792 13.83 10.51 6.43
CA THR A 792 12.50 10.31 5.81
C THR A 792 12.62 9.52 4.51
N TRP A 793 13.61 9.82 3.67
CA TRP A 793 13.88 9.06 2.44
C TRP A 793 14.32 7.62 2.74
N ALA A 794 15.18 7.42 3.74
CA ALA A 794 15.58 6.10 4.19
C ALA A 794 14.38 5.28 4.70
N LEU A 795 13.47 5.89 5.46
CA LEU A 795 12.22 5.27 5.91
C LEU A 795 11.33 4.84 4.72
N LYS A 796 11.16 5.71 3.71
CA LYS A 796 10.40 5.36 2.49
C LYS A 796 11.03 4.18 1.73
N THR A 797 12.36 4.14 1.66
CA THR A 797 13.09 3.03 1.02
C THR A 797 12.90 1.74 1.80
N GLU A 798 13.03 1.76 3.13
CA GLU A 798 12.79 0.61 4.01
C GLU A 798 11.36 0.07 3.86
N ILE A 799 10.36 0.97 3.83
CA ILE A 799 8.95 0.59 3.61
C ILE A 799 8.78 -0.10 2.24
N ARG A 800 9.43 0.41 1.19
CA ARG A 800 9.36 -0.20 -0.13
C ARG A 800 9.95 -1.62 -0.14
N GLU A 801 11.13 -1.80 0.46
CA GLU A 801 11.79 -3.11 0.54
C GLU A 801 10.96 -4.12 1.35
N LYS A 802 10.41 -3.69 2.49
CA LYS A 802 9.52 -4.54 3.30
C LYS A 802 8.21 -4.86 2.58
N LYS A 803 7.65 -3.90 1.85
CA LYS A 803 6.45 -4.11 1.02
C LYS A 803 6.69 -5.17 -0.05
N ASP A 804 7.81 -5.08 -0.77
CA ASP A 804 8.18 -6.07 -1.78
C ASP A 804 8.36 -7.46 -1.14
N LYS A 805 8.96 -7.52 0.06
CA LYS A 805 9.08 -8.77 0.83
C LYS A 805 7.71 -9.36 1.24
N ILE A 806 6.79 -8.53 1.74
CA ILE A 806 5.42 -8.95 2.11
C ILE A 806 4.69 -9.50 0.89
N ILE A 807 4.80 -8.82 -0.26
CA ILE A 807 4.21 -9.29 -1.52
C ILE A 807 4.77 -10.68 -1.89
N GLU A 808 6.08 -10.89 -1.78
CA GLU A 808 6.68 -12.21 -2.02
C GLU A 808 6.26 -13.27 -0.99
N GLU A 809 6.11 -12.91 0.29
CA GLU A 809 5.60 -13.82 1.33
C GLU A 809 4.14 -14.25 1.05
N VAL A 810 3.28 -13.31 0.67
CA VAL A 810 1.90 -13.59 0.25
C VAL A 810 1.88 -14.50 -0.99
N LYS A 811 2.73 -14.25 -1.98
CA LYS A 811 2.87 -15.14 -3.14
C LYS A 811 3.21 -16.57 -2.72
N VAL A 812 4.14 -16.75 -1.78
CA VAL A 812 4.46 -18.08 -1.24
C VAL A 812 3.24 -18.79 -0.64
N THR A 813 2.34 -18.05 0.02
CA THR A 813 1.05 -18.59 0.51
C THR A 813 0.20 -19.13 -0.64
N PHE A 814 0.08 -18.40 -1.75
CA PHE A 814 -0.64 -18.86 -2.96
C PHE A 814 -0.02 -20.11 -3.60
N LYS A 815 1.31 -20.28 -3.50
CA LYS A 815 2.07 -21.43 -4.02
C LYS A 815 1.93 -22.69 -3.17
N LYS A 816 1.99 -22.58 -1.83
CA LYS A 816 1.91 -23.75 -0.92
C LYS A 816 0.58 -24.50 -1.05
N THR A 817 -0.49 -23.79 -1.40
CA THR A 817 -1.82 -24.38 -1.57
C THR A 817 -2.01 -25.14 -2.90
N ASP A 818 -1.07 -25.03 -3.87
CA ASP A 818 -1.08 -25.87 -5.09
C ASP A 818 -0.78 -27.35 -4.79
N ALA A 819 0.05 -27.59 -3.78
CA ALA A 819 0.46 -28.93 -3.37
C ALA A 819 -0.51 -29.56 -2.37
N SER A 820 -1.29 -28.74 -1.65
CA SER A 820 -2.36 -29.26 -0.81
C SER A 820 -3.59 -29.53 -1.67
N GLN A 821 -3.64 -30.72 -2.24
CA GLN A 821 -4.71 -31.62 -1.82
C GLN A 821 -4.76 -31.53 -0.30
N THR A 822 -5.47 -30.54 0.28
CA THR A 822 -5.70 -30.51 1.73
C THR A 822 -6.35 -31.84 2.02
N SER A 823 -5.56 -32.64 2.72
CA SER A 823 -5.78 -34.02 3.04
C SER A 823 -7.14 -34.19 3.69
N LEU A 824 -7.61 -35.43 3.62
CA LEU A 824 -8.79 -35.96 4.31
C LEU A 824 -8.66 -35.90 5.87
N GLU A 825 -7.96 -34.92 6.46
CA GLU A 825 -7.47 -34.97 7.84
C GLU A 825 -8.17 -34.00 8.82
N SER A 826 -7.99 -34.34 10.11
CA SER A 826 -8.45 -33.68 11.33
C SER A 826 -8.02 -32.22 11.45
N LEU A 827 -8.74 -31.44 12.26
CA LEU A 827 -8.34 -30.09 12.70
C LEU A 827 -7.37 -30.18 13.88
N TRP A 828 -6.33 -29.34 13.89
CA TRP A 828 -5.29 -29.34 14.92
C TRP A 828 -5.31 -28.07 15.77
N LEU A 829 -5.41 -28.25 17.08
CA LEU A 829 -5.44 -27.18 18.06
C LEU A 829 -4.31 -27.35 19.08
N LEU A 830 -3.45 -26.35 19.20
CA LEU A 830 -2.43 -26.27 20.25
C LEU A 830 -3.00 -25.53 21.46
N HIS A 831 -2.91 -26.12 22.66
CA HIS A 831 -3.33 -25.47 23.89
C HIS A 831 -2.13 -25.29 24.82
N LEU A 832 -1.82 -24.03 25.11
CA LEU A 832 -0.79 -23.59 26.05
C LEU A 832 -1.45 -22.91 27.26
N SER A 833 -0.81 -23.00 28.42
CA SER A 833 -1.26 -22.29 29.61
C SER A 833 -0.09 -21.80 30.46
N ASP A 834 -0.29 -20.66 31.13
CA ASP A 834 0.65 -20.05 32.09
C ASP A 834 2.05 -19.86 31.49
N LEU A 835 2.19 -18.89 30.58
CA LEU A 835 3.42 -18.58 29.87
C LEU A 835 4.46 -17.85 30.73
N HIS A 836 4.02 -17.00 31.68
CA HIS A 836 4.85 -16.27 32.66
C HIS A 836 6.07 -15.54 32.05
N PHE A 837 5.85 -14.72 31.03
CA PHE A 837 6.92 -13.86 30.49
C PHE A 837 7.29 -12.75 31.47
N ASP A 838 8.60 -12.59 31.71
CA ASP A 838 9.17 -11.41 32.39
C ASP A 838 9.97 -10.53 31.40
N PHE A 839 10.46 -9.39 31.88
CA PHE A 839 11.26 -8.46 31.07
C PHE A 839 12.61 -9.02 30.59
N LYS A 840 13.13 -10.09 31.21
CA LYS A 840 14.40 -10.75 30.84
C LYS A 840 14.21 -11.98 29.97
N THR A 841 12.97 -12.42 29.81
CA THR A 841 12.65 -13.66 29.11
C THR A 841 12.82 -13.43 27.62
N ASP A 842 13.77 -14.13 27.01
CA ASP A 842 13.89 -14.19 25.56
C ASP A 842 12.74 -15.04 24.98
N PRO A 843 11.82 -14.45 24.17
CA PRO A 843 10.72 -15.19 23.55
C PRO A 843 11.19 -16.38 22.71
N MET A 844 12.34 -16.26 22.06
CA MET A 844 12.88 -17.31 21.20
C MET A 844 13.34 -18.53 22.00
N SER A 845 13.80 -18.34 23.23
CA SER A 845 14.18 -19.44 24.14
C SER A 845 13.01 -20.35 24.52
N GLN A 846 11.78 -19.81 24.54
CA GLN A 846 10.56 -20.60 24.77
C GLN A 846 9.99 -21.17 23.47
N PHE A 847 10.10 -20.44 22.36
CA PHE A 847 9.57 -20.83 21.05
C PHE A 847 10.36 -21.98 20.39
N GLN A 848 11.69 -21.93 20.36
CA GLN A 848 12.49 -22.92 19.64
C GLN A 848 12.25 -24.38 20.10
N PRO A 849 12.17 -24.69 21.42
CA PRO A 849 11.89 -26.05 21.87
C PRO A 849 10.52 -26.58 21.44
N ILE A 850 9.45 -25.77 21.55
CA ILE A 850 8.11 -26.20 21.12
C ILE A 850 8.02 -26.32 19.61
N ALA A 851 8.63 -25.39 18.86
CA ALA A 851 8.69 -25.46 17.42
C ALA A 851 9.41 -26.74 16.95
N THR A 852 10.51 -27.09 17.62
CA THR A 852 11.26 -28.32 17.34
C THR A 852 10.42 -29.56 17.61
N ASP A 853 9.69 -29.59 18.72
CA ASP A 853 8.87 -30.73 19.12
C ASP A 853 7.71 -30.97 18.16
N LEU A 854 6.95 -29.91 17.84
CA LEU A 854 5.82 -29.99 16.90
C LEU A 854 6.26 -30.42 15.49
N ASN A 855 7.49 -30.08 15.07
CA ASN A 855 8.05 -30.48 13.78
C ASN A 855 8.72 -31.87 13.80
N ASN A 856 8.85 -32.54 14.94
CA ASN A 856 9.60 -33.79 15.03
C ASN A 856 8.80 -34.96 14.41
N LEU A 857 9.26 -35.43 13.25
CA LEU A 857 8.68 -36.57 12.52
C LEU A 857 8.88 -37.92 13.23
N LYS A 858 9.87 -38.05 14.13
CA LYS A 858 10.22 -39.35 14.76
C LYS A 858 9.23 -39.77 15.86
N GLU A 859 8.54 -38.82 16.49
CA GLU A 859 7.55 -39.07 17.54
C GLU A 859 6.10 -38.90 17.06
N SER A 860 5.86 -38.95 15.74
CA SER A 860 4.52 -38.95 15.09
C SER A 860 3.74 -37.62 15.06
N LEU A 861 4.34 -36.46 15.36
CA LEU A 861 3.63 -35.17 15.28
C LEU A 861 3.84 -34.47 13.93
N GLY A 862 5.08 -34.19 13.52
CA GLY A 862 5.42 -33.79 12.14
C GLY A 862 4.60 -32.62 11.54
N PHE A 863 4.16 -31.66 12.35
CA PHE A 863 3.21 -30.63 11.92
C PHE A 863 3.87 -29.48 11.17
N GLU A 864 3.40 -29.25 9.95
CA GLU A 864 3.75 -28.07 9.17
C GLU A 864 2.75 -26.92 9.35
N LYS A 865 1.53 -27.20 9.86
CA LYS A 865 0.45 -26.23 10.03
C LYS A 865 -0.41 -26.51 11.27
N LEU A 866 -0.92 -25.46 11.93
CA LEU A 866 -1.93 -25.53 12.99
C LEU A 866 -3.21 -24.78 12.56
N ASP A 867 -4.38 -25.24 13.01
CA ASP A 867 -5.66 -24.57 12.74
C ASP A 867 -6.07 -23.59 13.84
N TYR A 868 -5.70 -23.87 15.09
CA TYR A 868 -6.04 -23.06 16.26
C TYR A 868 -4.92 -23.03 17.31
N LEU A 869 -4.79 -21.90 17.99
CA LEU A 869 -3.97 -21.75 19.20
C LEU A 869 -4.87 -21.28 20.33
N VAL A 870 -4.87 -22.01 21.45
CA VAL A 870 -5.52 -21.60 22.70
C VAL A 870 -4.42 -21.26 23.70
N VAL A 871 -4.47 -20.06 24.26
CA VAL A 871 -3.63 -19.65 25.39
C VAL A 871 -4.54 -19.26 26.55
N SER A 872 -4.51 -20.05 27.62
CA SER A 872 -5.29 -19.79 28.83
C SER A 872 -4.37 -19.43 29.98
N GLY A 873 -4.68 -18.38 30.74
CA GLY A 873 -3.95 -18.06 31.97
C GLY A 873 -2.84 -17.04 31.82
N ASP A 874 -1.90 -17.10 32.75
CA ASP A 874 -0.94 -16.02 33.00
C ASP A 874 0.06 -15.89 31.84
N LEU A 875 -0.14 -14.86 31.02
CA LEU A 875 0.79 -14.54 29.93
C LEU A 875 2.08 -13.91 30.48
N THR A 876 1.93 -13.11 31.52
CA THR A 876 2.98 -12.30 32.14
C THR A 876 3.12 -12.60 33.62
N ASN A 877 4.09 -12.00 34.30
CA ASN A 877 4.22 -12.12 35.76
C ASN A 877 3.58 -10.95 36.52
N HIS A 878 3.53 -9.77 35.91
CA HIS A 878 3.12 -8.52 36.57
C HIS A 878 2.23 -7.62 35.69
N GLY A 879 1.77 -8.09 34.54
CA GLY A 879 0.88 -7.32 33.66
C GLY A 879 1.53 -6.05 33.08
N LYS A 880 2.86 -6.04 32.92
CA LYS A 880 3.61 -4.87 32.44
C LYS A 880 3.74 -4.83 30.91
N PRO A 881 3.77 -3.65 30.27
CA PRO A 881 3.82 -3.51 28.82
C PRO A 881 4.97 -4.29 28.15
N GLU A 882 6.16 -4.30 28.76
CA GLU A 882 7.33 -5.00 28.25
C GLU A 882 7.19 -6.52 28.35
N GLU A 883 6.54 -7.03 29.40
CA GLU A 883 6.26 -8.46 29.57
C GLU A 883 5.24 -8.94 28.53
N PHE A 884 4.19 -8.14 28.28
CA PHE A 884 3.22 -8.41 27.24
C PHE A 884 3.83 -8.41 25.84
N GLU A 885 4.79 -7.53 25.57
CA GLU A 885 5.49 -7.53 24.28
C GLU A 885 6.29 -8.82 24.07
N ASN A 886 6.97 -9.33 25.10
CA ASN A 886 7.66 -10.63 25.03
C ASN A 886 6.68 -11.78 24.78
N ALA A 887 5.53 -11.79 25.46
CA ALA A 887 4.48 -12.78 25.25
C ALA A 887 3.89 -12.71 23.82
N ARG A 888 3.67 -11.50 23.31
CA ARG A 888 3.19 -11.27 21.95
C ARG A 888 4.17 -11.79 20.91
N GLN A 889 5.46 -11.46 21.03
CA GLN A 889 6.51 -11.95 20.12
C GLN A 889 6.57 -13.49 20.06
N PHE A 890 6.38 -14.16 21.19
CA PHE A 890 6.28 -15.62 21.24
C PHE A 890 5.08 -16.14 20.43
N ILE A 891 3.90 -15.51 20.57
CA ILE A 891 2.70 -15.89 19.82
C ILE A 891 2.82 -15.55 18.33
N SER A 892 3.32 -14.36 17.97
CA SER A 892 3.59 -13.98 16.58
C SER A 892 4.55 -14.97 15.91
N SER A 893 5.55 -15.48 16.64
CA SER A 893 6.46 -16.52 16.14
C SER A 893 5.73 -17.83 15.85
N LEU A 894 4.77 -18.24 16.71
CA LEU A 894 3.90 -19.41 16.45
C LEU A 894 2.99 -19.18 15.25
N ILE A 895 2.41 -17.98 15.14
CA ILE A 895 1.52 -17.60 14.03
C ILE A 895 2.26 -17.75 12.70
N MET A 896 3.40 -17.10 12.59
CA MET A 896 4.23 -17.12 11.39
C MET A 896 4.74 -18.54 11.07
N ARG A 897 5.21 -19.29 12.09
CA ARG A 897 5.81 -20.62 11.87
C ARG A 897 4.80 -21.67 11.42
N PHE A 898 3.61 -21.67 11.99
CA PHE A 898 2.61 -22.73 11.78
C PHE A 898 1.42 -22.28 10.93
N GLY A 899 1.50 -21.10 10.29
CA GLY A 899 0.47 -20.61 9.38
C GLY A 899 -0.88 -20.39 10.04
N LEU A 900 -0.88 -19.91 11.29
CA LEU A 900 -2.10 -19.45 11.97
C LEU A 900 -2.40 -18.00 11.54
N THR A 901 -3.50 -17.46 12.05
CA THR A 901 -3.79 -16.02 12.04
C THR A 901 -4.06 -15.54 13.47
N ALA A 902 -3.90 -14.25 13.74
CA ALA A 902 -4.24 -13.68 15.05
C ALA A 902 -5.69 -13.99 15.47
N GLU A 903 -6.64 -14.00 14.53
CA GLU A 903 -8.04 -14.35 14.82
C GLU A 903 -8.23 -15.80 15.26
N ARG A 904 -7.31 -16.72 14.91
CA ARG A 904 -7.29 -18.13 15.33
C ARG A 904 -6.56 -18.37 16.65
N CYS A 905 -6.12 -17.30 17.33
CA CYS A 905 -5.55 -17.33 18.67
C CYS A 905 -6.64 -16.99 19.71
N ILE A 906 -7.08 -17.99 20.47
CA ILE A 906 -8.06 -17.84 21.56
C ILE A 906 -7.30 -17.56 22.84
N ILE A 907 -7.36 -16.31 23.31
CA ILE A 907 -6.65 -15.86 24.50
C ILE A 907 -7.62 -15.66 25.66
N VAL A 908 -7.31 -16.25 26.82
CA VAL A 908 -7.98 -15.97 28.09
C VAL A 908 -6.95 -15.52 29.13
N PRO A 909 -7.08 -14.32 29.73
CA PRO A 909 -6.10 -13.82 30.69
C PRO A 909 -6.15 -14.56 32.03
N GLY A 910 -5.01 -14.55 32.73
CA GLY A 910 -4.89 -14.98 34.13
C GLY A 910 -4.91 -13.80 35.12
N ASN A 911 -4.58 -14.07 36.38
CA ASN A 911 -4.53 -13.02 37.42
C ASN A 911 -3.23 -12.21 37.41
N HIS A 912 -2.13 -12.74 36.86
CA HIS A 912 -0.88 -12.00 36.70
C HIS A 912 -0.93 -10.99 35.55
N ASP A 913 -1.92 -11.09 34.67
CA ASP A 913 -2.14 -10.16 33.56
C ASP A 913 -2.95 -8.92 33.95
N LEU A 914 -3.40 -8.83 35.21
CA LEU A 914 -4.09 -7.67 35.75
C LEU A 914 -3.10 -6.56 36.10
N ASP A 915 -3.54 -5.31 35.98
CA ASP A 915 -2.82 -4.17 36.53
C ASP A 915 -3.08 -4.06 38.03
N TRP A 916 -2.05 -4.36 38.83
CA TRP A 916 -2.09 -4.31 40.30
C TRP A 916 -1.75 -2.92 40.86
N ASP A 917 -1.28 -1.98 40.04
CA ASP A 917 -0.93 -0.63 40.50
C ASP A 917 -2.13 0.36 40.43
N GLU A 918 -3.24 -0.07 39.84
CA GLU A 918 -4.45 0.76 39.70
C GLU A 918 -5.20 0.86 41.04
N ASP A 919 -5.37 2.09 41.55
CA ASP A 919 -6.16 2.35 42.75
C ASP A 919 -7.68 2.26 42.47
N VAL A 920 -8.23 1.09 42.77
CA VAL A 920 -9.65 0.75 42.56
C VAL A 920 -10.49 0.81 43.84
N TYR A 921 -9.95 1.30 44.96
CA TYR A 921 -10.66 1.39 46.24
C TYR A 921 -10.66 2.82 46.80
N ASN A 922 -11.84 3.36 47.08
CA ASN A 922 -11.98 4.68 47.72
C ASN A 922 -11.99 4.54 49.24
N TRP A 923 -11.12 5.27 49.94
CA TRP A 923 -11.19 5.36 51.40
C TRP A 923 -12.30 6.31 51.84
N ILE A 924 -13.16 5.84 52.74
CA ILE A 924 -14.27 6.62 53.29
C ILE A 924 -14.33 6.43 54.82
N ASN A 925 -14.53 7.53 55.53
CA ASN A 925 -14.60 7.54 56.99
C ASN A 925 -15.84 6.76 57.50
N ARG A 926 -15.67 5.98 58.58
CA ARG A 926 -16.75 5.19 59.18
C ARG A 926 -18.00 6.00 59.57
N ARG A 927 -17.86 7.30 59.87
CA ARG A 927 -18.99 8.19 60.22
C ARG A 927 -19.89 8.52 59.03
N LEU A 928 -19.40 8.33 57.81
CA LEU A 928 -20.09 8.69 56.56
C LEU A 928 -20.69 7.48 55.85
N ILE A 929 -20.54 6.27 56.41
CA ILE A 929 -20.97 5.02 55.79
C ILE A 929 -22.01 4.32 56.64
N ASP A 930 -23.07 3.90 55.95
CA ASP A 930 -24.02 2.92 56.44
C ASP A 930 -23.50 1.51 56.11
N THR A 931 -22.97 0.82 57.11
CA THR A 931 -22.33 -0.50 56.94
C THR A 931 -23.31 -1.60 56.52
N GLU A 932 -24.60 -1.42 56.75
CA GLU A 932 -25.63 -2.41 56.37
C GLU A 932 -25.93 -2.40 54.86
N LYS A 933 -25.56 -1.32 54.15
CA LYS A 933 -25.77 -1.17 52.70
C LYS A 933 -24.58 -1.60 51.86
N LEU A 934 -23.46 -1.99 52.49
CA LEU A 934 -22.26 -2.37 51.77
C LEU A 934 -22.35 -3.81 51.26
N ALA A 935 -22.18 -3.98 49.94
CA ALA A 935 -22.17 -5.29 49.32
C ALA A 935 -20.98 -6.14 49.84
N ASN A 936 -21.27 -7.34 50.32
CA ASN A 936 -20.26 -8.27 50.83
C ASN A 936 -19.15 -8.50 49.81
N GLY A 937 -17.90 -8.44 50.28
CA GLY A 937 -16.72 -8.66 49.45
C GLY A 937 -16.32 -7.48 48.56
N ARG A 938 -17.01 -6.34 48.63
CA ARG A 938 -16.66 -5.12 47.86
C ARG A 938 -16.07 -4.01 48.73
N TRP A 939 -15.65 -4.35 49.94
CA TRP A 939 -15.05 -3.43 50.88
C TRP A 939 -14.17 -4.17 51.88
N ILE A 940 -13.23 -3.43 52.47
CA ILE A 940 -12.42 -3.87 53.61
C ILE A 940 -12.34 -2.76 54.66
N ARG A 941 -12.08 -3.13 55.91
CA ARG A 941 -11.89 -2.17 57.00
C ARG A 941 -10.42 -1.75 57.08
N GLN A 942 -10.14 -0.45 57.04
CA GLN A 942 -8.78 0.10 57.14
C GLN A 942 -8.76 1.27 58.13
N GLY A 943 -8.13 1.07 59.29
CA GLY A 943 -8.11 2.05 60.38
C GLY A 943 -9.52 2.42 60.88
N ASP A 944 -9.81 3.72 60.90
CA ASP A 944 -11.10 4.31 61.30
C ASP A 944 -12.11 4.47 60.14
N GLY A 945 -11.83 3.84 58.99
CA GLY A 945 -12.67 3.90 57.80
C GLY A 945 -12.81 2.56 57.08
N TYR A 946 -13.41 2.62 55.90
CA TYR A 946 -13.57 1.51 54.98
C TYR A 946 -13.00 1.89 53.63
N LEU A 947 -12.29 0.96 53.00
CA LEU A 947 -11.98 1.03 51.57
C LEU A 947 -13.14 0.37 50.84
N ILE A 948 -13.82 1.12 49.97
CA ILE A 948 -14.94 0.64 49.17
C ILE A 948 -14.50 0.55 47.71
N ARG A 949 -14.76 -0.59 47.08
CA ARG A 949 -14.45 -0.82 45.66
C ARG A 949 -15.19 0.18 44.78
N ASN A 950 -14.44 0.88 43.94
CA ASN A 950 -14.99 1.80 42.96
C ASN A 950 -15.39 1.01 41.70
N GLU A 951 -16.67 0.73 41.51
CA GLU A 951 -17.16 -0.06 40.38
C GLU A 951 -16.91 0.60 39.01
N GLU A 952 -16.74 1.92 38.94
CA GLU A 952 -16.40 2.61 37.68
C GLU A 952 -14.92 2.45 37.31
N ARG A 953 -14.03 2.36 38.32
CA ARG A 953 -12.58 2.16 38.09
C ARG A 953 -12.19 0.70 38.06
N TYR A 954 -12.86 -0.19 38.80
CA TYR A 954 -12.48 -1.59 38.91
C TYR A 954 -12.24 -2.35 37.58
N PRO A 955 -12.99 -2.07 36.49
CA PRO A 955 -12.72 -2.62 35.16
C PRO A 955 -11.34 -2.26 34.56
N SER A 956 -10.75 -1.12 34.93
CA SER A 956 -9.48 -0.64 34.33
C SER A 956 -8.27 -1.52 34.64
N ARG A 957 -8.37 -2.48 35.56
CA ARG A 957 -7.32 -3.48 35.80
C ARG A 957 -7.03 -4.35 34.58
N PHE A 958 -7.99 -4.50 33.66
CA PHE A 958 -7.77 -5.18 32.38
C PHE A 958 -7.22 -4.26 31.29
N ARG A 959 -7.05 -2.95 31.56
CA ARG A 959 -6.59 -1.95 30.59
C ARG A 959 -5.22 -2.33 30.04
N SER A 960 -4.27 -2.67 30.92
CA SER A 960 -2.92 -3.05 30.49
C SER A 960 -2.95 -4.27 29.56
N PHE A 961 -3.67 -5.34 29.91
CA PHE A 961 -3.84 -6.52 29.05
C PHE A 961 -4.51 -6.16 27.70
N SER A 962 -5.56 -5.34 27.73
CA SER A 962 -6.28 -4.91 26.53
C SER A 962 -5.39 -4.11 25.58
N GLU A 963 -4.74 -3.05 26.07
CA GLU A 963 -4.00 -2.08 25.26
C GLU A 963 -2.60 -2.56 24.86
N ASN A 964 -1.95 -3.37 25.70
CA ASN A 964 -0.57 -3.80 25.49
C ASN A 964 -0.42 -5.17 24.85
N PHE A 965 -1.44 -6.03 24.91
CA PHE A 965 -1.36 -7.39 24.37
C PHE A 965 -2.50 -7.71 23.41
N TYR A 966 -3.75 -7.63 23.88
CA TYR A 966 -4.90 -8.13 23.12
C TYR A 966 -5.14 -7.29 21.87
N HIS A 967 -5.23 -5.96 22.01
CA HIS A 967 -5.48 -5.06 20.88
C HIS A 967 -4.35 -5.06 19.84
N PRO A 968 -3.05 -4.94 20.19
CA PRO A 968 -1.98 -5.04 19.21
C PRO A 968 -1.92 -6.39 18.48
N LEU A 969 -2.35 -7.49 19.12
CA LEU A 969 -2.37 -8.81 18.49
C LEU A 969 -3.55 -8.97 17.54
N VAL A 970 -4.79 -8.79 18.02
CA VAL A 970 -6.01 -9.10 17.26
C VAL A 970 -6.67 -7.90 16.60
N GLN A 971 -6.15 -6.68 16.78
CA GLN A 971 -6.74 -5.42 16.30
C GLN A 971 -8.17 -5.17 16.81
N LYS A 972 -8.44 -5.61 18.04
CA LYS A 972 -9.68 -5.38 18.79
C LYS A 972 -9.40 -5.25 20.28
N GLU A 973 -10.08 -4.34 20.97
CA GLU A 973 -9.93 -4.18 22.42
C GLU A 973 -10.53 -5.37 23.20
N TYR A 974 -9.86 -5.75 24.29
CA TYR A 974 -10.44 -6.67 25.27
C TYR A 974 -11.46 -5.93 26.12
N PRO A 975 -12.67 -6.48 26.34
CA PRO A 975 -13.68 -5.83 27.16
C PRO A 975 -13.20 -5.63 28.61
N LEU A 976 -13.18 -4.39 29.08
CA LEU A 976 -12.80 -4.07 30.46
C LEU A 976 -13.92 -4.45 31.44
N GLU A 977 -15.16 -4.20 31.05
CA GLU A 977 -16.35 -4.51 31.82
C GLU A 977 -16.55 -6.03 31.92
N PHE A 978 -16.56 -6.58 33.14
CA PHE A 978 -16.78 -8.01 33.39
C PHE A 978 -18.09 -8.55 32.79
N LYS A 979 -19.04 -7.65 32.53
CA LYS A 979 -20.32 -7.96 31.90
C LYS A 979 -20.17 -8.38 30.43
N ASP A 980 -19.04 -8.06 29.79
CA ASP A 980 -18.76 -8.31 28.38
C ASP A 980 -17.60 -9.31 28.16
N GLN A 981 -17.04 -9.86 29.26
CA GLN A 981 -15.90 -10.79 29.27
C GLN A 981 -16.26 -12.28 29.08
N CYS A 982 -17.39 -12.55 28.40
CA CYS A 982 -17.74 -13.86 27.86
C CYS A 982 -17.79 -13.74 26.33
N ILE A 983 -16.66 -14.01 25.69
CA ILE A 983 -16.46 -13.71 24.27
C ILE A 983 -16.77 -14.96 23.44
N SER A 984 -17.71 -14.84 22.51
CA SER A 984 -18.05 -15.89 21.54
C SER A 984 -17.29 -15.66 20.24
N ILE A 985 -16.51 -16.64 19.80
CA ILE A 985 -15.62 -16.53 18.63
C ILE A 985 -16.02 -17.60 17.60
N PRO A 986 -16.70 -17.21 16.51
CA PRO A 986 -17.20 -18.17 15.52
C PRO A 986 -16.19 -18.51 14.42
N PHE A 987 -16.08 -19.80 14.08
CA PHE A 987 -15.35 -20.32 12.92
C PHE A 987 -16.26 -21.29 12.14
N PHE A 988 -17.33 -20.76 11.57
CA PHE A 988 -18.39 -21.58 10.99
C PHE A 988 -17.97 -22.34 9.73
N ASP A 989 -16.89 -21.94 9.07
CA ASP A 989 -16.30 -22.69 7.95
C ASP A 989 -15.74 -24.05 8.39
N ASP A 990 -15.21 -24.11 9.62
CA ASP A 990 -14.76 -25.34 10.27
C ASP A 990 -15.87 -25.96 11.12
N GLY A 991 -17.00 -25.27 11.33
CA GLY A 991 -18.11 -25.70 12.19
C GLY A 991 -17.76 -25.70 13.68
N ILE A 992 -16.85 -24.82 14.11
CA ILE A 992 -16.43 -24.65 15.50
C ILE A 992 -16.84 -23.26 16.02
N GLN A 993 -17.15 -23.17 17.32
CA GLN A 993 -17.32 -21.92 18.03
C GLN A 993 -16.64 -21.99 19.40
N PHE A 994 -15.79 -21.02 19.72
CA PHE A 994 -15.16 -20.92 21.04
C PHE A 994 -15.92 -19.97 21.96
N ILE A 995 -15.98 -20.32 23.24
CA ILE A 995 -16.54 -19.50 24.32
C ILE A 995 -15.42 -19.21 25.31
N ALA A 996 -14.81 -18.03 25.21
CA ALA A 996 -13.73 -17.58 26.09
C ALA A 996 -14.32 -16.91 27.34
N LEU A 997 -13.99 -17.44 28.51
CA LEU A 997 -14.55 -17.05 29.80
C LEU A 997 -13.47 -16.48 30.72
N ASN A 998 -13.67 -15.25 31.18
CA ASN A 998 -12.78 -14.68 32.19
C ASN A 998 -13.05 -15.27 33.58
N SER A 999 -11.99 -15.79 34.22
CA SER A 999 -12.04 -16.37 35.55
C SER A 999 -11.38 -15.52 36.65
N CYS A 1000 -10.71 -14.42 36.30
CA CYS A 1000 -10.02 -13.54 37.26
C CYS A 1000 -10.78 -12.21 37.55
N TRP A 1001 -12.03 -12.08 37.10
CA TRP A 1001 -12.78 -10.81 37.18
C TRP A 1001 -13.00 -10.28 38.61
N GLU A 1002 -13.00 -11.14 39.64
CA GLU A 1002 -13.12 -10.76 41.08
C GLU A 1002 -11.80 -10.76 41.86
N ILE A 1003 -10.66 -11.05 41.21
CA ILE A 1003 -9.36 -11.20 41.88
C ILE A 1003 -8.70 -9.83 42.00
N ASP A 1004 -8.38 -9.37 43.21
CA ASP A 1004 -7.66 -8.12 43.47
C ASP A 1004 -6.70 -8.22 44.68
N GLU A 1005 -6.05 -7.12 45.04
CA GLU A 1005 -5.06 -7.01 46.14
C GLU A 1005 -5.57 -7.47 47.51
N TYR A 1006 -6.87 -7.36 47.78
CA TYR A 1006 -7.46 -7.78 49.06
C TYR A 1006 -8.10 -9.17 48.98
N PHE A 1007 -8.47 -9.61 47.78
CA PHE A 1007 -9.13 -10.88 47.53
C PHE A 1007 -8.44 -11.70 46.44
N PRO A 1008 -7.17 -12.09 46.61
CA PRO A 1008 -6.36 -12.73 45.56
C PRO A 1008 -6.83 -14.14 45.18
N LYS A 1009 -7.70 -14.77 45.97
CA LYS A 1009 -8.18 -16.16 45.77
C LYS A 1009 -9.62 -16.27 45.24
N ARG A 1010 -10.18 -15.19 44.68
CA ARG A 1010 -11.56 -15.15 44.18
C ARG A 1010 -11.68 -15.46 42.69
N SER A 1011 -11.24 -16.65 42.31
CA SER A 1011 -11.50 -17.16 40.96
C SER A 1011 -12.96 -17.60 40.82
N SER A 1012 -13.66 -17.06 39.81
CA SER A 1012 -15.07 -17.38 39.55
C SER A 1012 -15.46 -17.04 38.10
N ILE A 1013 -16.58 -17.60 37.62
CA ILE A 1013 -17.20 -17.20 36.35
C ILE A 1013 -18.49 -16.44 36.66
N ASN A 1014 -18.66 -15.24 36.10
CA ASN A 1014 -19.89 -14.47 36.28
C ASN A 1014 -21.07 -15.11 35.54
N GLN A 1015 -22.08 -15.60 36.28
CA GLN A 1015 -23.26 -16.28 35.73
C GLN A 1015 -24.09 -15.40 34.77
N GLY A 1016 -24.22 -14.10 35.07
CA GLY A 1016 -24.99 -13.17 34.24
C GLY A 1016 -24.28 -12.80 32.93
N THR A 1017 -22.95 -12.77 32.94
CA THR A 1017 -22.13 -12.64 31.73
C THR A 1017 -22.18 -13.92 30.90
N LEU A 1018 -22.07 -15.09 31.54
CA LEU A 1018 -22.15 -16.38 30.85
C LEU A 1018 -23.47 -16.54 30.09
N ALA A 1019 -24.60 -16.28 30.74
CA ALA A 1019 -25.93 -16.38 30.11
C ALA A 1019 -26.04 -15.49 28.86
N ARG A 1020 -25.59 -14.22 28.95
CA ARG A 1020 -25.60 -13.29 27.81
C ARG A 1020 -24.65 -13.72 26.71
N GLY A 1021 -23.47 -14.23 27.06
CA GLY A 1021 -22.50 -14.74 26.08
C GLY A 1021 -23.02 -15.95 25.32
N LEU A 1022 -23.66 -16.91 26.02
CA LEU A 1022 -24.28 -18.08 25.38
C LEU A 1022 -25.46 -17.68 24.49
N GLU A 1023 -26.28 -16.72 24.90
CA GLU A 1023 -27.37 -16.20 24.06
C GLU A 1023 -26.82 -15.54 22.78
N ASN A 1024 -25.72 -14.79 22.90
CA ASN A 1024 -25.03 -14.20 21.76
C ASN A 1024 -24.44 -15.28 20.83
N ALA A 1025 -23.84 -16.33 21.40
CA ALA A 1025 -23.31 -17.47 20.66
C ALA A 1025 -24.39 -18.13 19.79
N ASP A 1026 -25.58 -18.37 20.35
CA ASP A 1026 -26.73 -18.94 19.63
C ASP A 1026 -27.32 -17.98 18.61
N ARG A 1027 -27.27 -16.66 18.87
CA ARG A 1027 -27.67 -15.64 17.90
C ARG A 1027 -26.76 -15.66 16.67
N MET A 1028 -25.45 -15.74 16.86
CA MET A 1028 -24.47 -15.86 15.77
C MET A 1028 -24.69 -17.11 14.92
N ILE A 1029 -24.97 -18.26 15.56
CA ILE A 1029 -25.29 -19.50 14.84
C ILE A 1029 -26.58 -19.34 14.02
N ARG A 1030 -27.64 -18.74 14.58
CA ARG A 1030 -28.91 -18.52 13.87
C ARG A 1030 -28.79 -17.56 12.69
N SER A 1031 -27.94 -16.54 12.79
CA SER A 1031 -27.65 -15.65 11.66
C SER A 1031 -26.84 -16.32 10.55
N PHE A 1032 -26.13 -17.41 10.87
CA PHE A 1032 -25.38 -18.18 9.89
C PHE A 1032 -26.31 -19.22 9.24
N SER A 1033 -26.62 -19.03 7.95
CA SER A 1033 -27.59 -19.83 7.18
C SER A 1033 -27.03 -21.22 6.82
N SER A 1034 -26.73 -22.07 7.80
CA SER A 1034 -26.28 -23.44 7.56
C SER A 1034 -26.93 -24.44 8.53
N ASN A 1035 -27.44 -25.54 8.00
CA ASN A 1035 -27.98 -26.67 8.77
C ASN A 1035 -26.89 -27.56 9.42
N LYS A 1036 -25.63 -27.09 9.50
CA LYS A 1036 -24.52 -27.88 10.07
C LYS A 1036 -24.48 -27.75 11.59
N SER A 1037 -24.23 -28.86 12.28
CA SER A 1037 -23.99 -28.88 13.73
C SER A 1037 -22.65 -28.21 14.06
N VAL A 1038 -22.68 -27.24 14.97
CA VAL A 1038 -21.49 -26.50 15.42
C VAL A 1038 -20.96 -27.11 16.73
N LEU A 1039 -19.67 -27.44 16.78
CA LEU A 1039 -18.99 -27.87 18.01
C LEU A 1039 -18.63 -26.63 18.83
N LYS A 1040 -19.18 -26.52 20.06
CA LYS A 1040 -18.84 -25.45 20.99
C LYS A 1040 -17.77 -25.90 21.98
N ILE A 1041 -16.69 -25.12 22.12
CA ILE A 1041 -15.57 -25.37 23.04
C ILE A 1041 -15.46 -24.19 24.01
N ALA A 1042 -15.58 -24.44 25.32
CA ALA A 1042 -15.36 -23.40 26.34
C ALA A 1042 -13.90 -23.35 26.78
N VAL A 1043 -13.38 -22.15 27.06
CA VAL A 1043 -12.00 -21.93 27.51
C VAL A 1043 -11.99 -20.99 28.70
N TRP A 1044 -11.26 -21.34 29.77
CA TRP A 1044 -11.00 -20.46 30.91
C TRP A 1044 -9.60 -20.74 31.51
N HIS A 1045 -9.19 -20.07 32.59
CA HIS A 1045 -7.87 -20.28 33.21
C HIS A 1045 -7.92 -21.14 34.49
N HIS A 1046 -8.56 -20.66 35.56
CA HIS A 1046 -8.52 -21.31 36.88
C HIS A 1046 -9.17 -22.70 36.90
N PRO A 1047 -8.69 -23.66 37.70
CA PRO A 1047 -9.21 -25.03 37.64
C PRO A 1047 -10.59 -25.15 38.28
N VAL A 1048 -11.30 -26.24 37.95
CA VAL A 1048 -12.59 -26.61 38.58
C VAL A 1048 -12.43 -27.74 39.60
N THR A 1049 -11.24 -28.33 39.69
CA THR A 1049 -10.83 -29.39 40.61
C THR A 1049 -9.54 -29.00 41.34
N GLY A 1050 -9.20 -29.68 42.45
CA GLY A 1050 -8.00 -29.37 43.24
C GLY A 1050 -8.16 -28.24 44.26
N ASN A 1051 -7.04 -27.83 44.86
CA ASN A 1051 -6.98 -26.90 46.00
C ASN A 1051 -7.30 -25.44 45.63
N ASP A 1052 -6.92 -25.00 44.42
CA ASP A 1052 -7.13 -23.63 43.91
C ASP A 1052 -8.34 -23.52 42.97
N LYS A 1053 -9.31 -24.42 43.13
CA LYS A 1053 -10.48 -24.48 42.25
C LYS A 1053 -11.42 -23.28 42.39
N ILE A 1054 -12.10 -22.98 41.28
CA ILE A 1054 -13.30 -22.15 41.27
C ILE A 1054 -14.33 -22.77 42.22
N LYS A 1055 -14.75 -22.00 43.22
CA LYS A 1055 -15.64 -22.50 44.29
C LYS A 1055 -17.09 -22.68 43.84
N ASP A 1056 -17.56 -21.81 42.95
CA ASP A 1056 -18.89 -21.88 42.35
C ASP A 1056 -18.79 -22.56 40.97
N ASP A 1057 -19.06 -23.87 40.93
CA ASP A 1057 -19.04 -24.69 39.72
C ASP A 1057 -20.39 -24.75 39.00
N ALA A 1058 -21.39 -23.97 39.43
CA ALA A 1058 -22.73 -23.97 38.83
C ALA A 1058 -22.73 -23.58 37.35
N PHE A 1059 -21.73 -22.81 36.92
CA PHE A 1059 -21.57 -22.40 35.52
C PHE A 1059 -21.39 -23.60 34.55
N LEU A 1060 -20.81 -24.70 35.01
CA LEU A 1060 -20.63 -25.92 34.21
C LEU A 1060 -21.97 -26.54 33.79
N GLU A 1061 -23.00 -26.36 34.62
CA GLU A 1061 -24.36 -26.84 34.31
C GLU A 1061 -24.98 -26.03 33.18
N GLN A 1062 -24.81 -24.71 33.19
CA GLN A 1062 -25.26 -23.84 32.10
C GLN A 1062 -24.54 -24.15 30.78
N LEU A 1063 -23.22 -24.37 30.82
CA LEU A 1063 -22.46 -24.76 29.62
C LEU A 1063 -23.04 -26.04 28.99
N ARG A 1064 -23.30 -27.05 29.82
CA ARG A 1064 -23.89 -28.32 29.39
C ARG A 1064 -25.30 -28.16 28.81
N GLU A 1065 -26.16 -27.40 29.47
CA GLU A 1065 -27.53 -27.12 29.00
C GLU A 1065 -27.53 -26.43 27.63
N ASN A 1066 -26.49 -25.66 27.32
CA ASN A 1066 -26.29 -24.98 26.05
C ASN A 1066 -25.48 -25.79 25.03
N GLY A 1067 -25.31 -27.09 25.25
CA GLY A 1067 -24.73 -28.05 24.31
C GLY A 1067 -23.19 -28.07 24.27
N ILE A 1068 -22.51 -27.41 25.22
CA ILE A 1068 -21.05 -27.42 25.30
C ILE A 1068 -20.61 -28.71 26.01
N ARG A 1069 -19.78 -29.49 25.33
CA ARG A 1069 -19.29 -30.79 25.85
C ARG A 1069 -17.79 -30.84 26.07
N VAL A 1070 -17.04 -29.88 25.51
CA VAL A 1070 -15.58 -29.80 25.62
C VAL A 1070 -15.20 -28.48 26.25
N CYS A 1071 -14.25 -28.54 27.17
CA CYS A 1071 -13.80 -27.43 27.97
C CYS A 1071 -12.28 -27.50 28.14
N LEU A 1072 -11.61 -26.36 28.01
CA LEU A 1072 -10.16 -26.20 28.14
C LEU A 1072 -9.84 -25.27 29.32
N HIS A 1073 -8.89 -25.65 30.18
CA HIS A 1073 -8.42 -24.78 31.27
C HIS A 1073 -6.93 -24.86 31.56
N GLY A 1074 -6.41 -23.93 32.36
CA GLY A 1074 -4.99 -23.64 32.43
C GLY A 1074 -4.18 -24.28 33.57
N HIS A 1075 -4.78 -24.59 34.71
CA HIS A 1075 -3.99 -24.92 35.90
C HIS A 1075 -3.29 -26.30 35.91
N VAL A 1076 -2.24 -26.40 36.72
CA VAL A 1076 -1.41 -27.60 36.97
C VAL A 1076 -2.24 -28.75 37.53
N HIS A 1077 -2.14 -29.93 36.90
CA HIS A 1077 -2.70 -31.19 37.40
C HIS A 1077 -1.85 -31.73 38.56
N GLU A 1078 -2.47 -31.96 39.71
CA GLU A 1078 -1.95 -32.94 40.67
C GLU A 1078 -2.28 -34.34 40.12
N ASP A 1079 -1.27 -35.21 40.02
CA ASP A 1079 -1.36 -36.57 39.49
C ASP A 1079 -2.13 -37.47 40.48
N GLU A 1080 -3.41 -37.19 40.68
CA GLU A 1080 -4.29 -38.04 41.48
C GLU A 1080 -4.86 -39.15 40.59
N THR A 1081 -4.45 -40.39 40.87
CA THR A 1081 -4.92 -41.61 40.20
C THR A 1081 -6.44 -41.83 40.30
N GLU A 1082 -7.15 -41.09 41.16
CA GLU A 1082 -8.61 -41.06 41.25
C GLU A 1082 -9.27 -40.10 40.23
N ILE A 1083 -8.52 -39.16 39.63
CA ILE A 1083 -9.00 -38.18 38.62
C ILE A 1083 -8.93 -38.73 37.18
N ILE A 1084 -8.86 -40.06 37.00
CA ILE A 1084 -8.99 -40.70 35.68
C ILE A 1084 -10.39 -40.45 35.06
N ASN A 1085 -11.33 -39.86 35.79
CA ASN A 1085 -12.60 -39.37 35.25
C ASN A 1085 -12.50 -37.92 34.75
N TYR A 1086 -11.91 -37.72 33.56
CA TYR A 1086 -12.04 -36.50 32.70
C TYR A 1086 -13.48 -36.05 32.45
N LEU A 1087 -14.43 -36.89 32.85
CA LEU A 1087 -15.84 -36.64 32.99
C LEU A 1087 -16.09 -35.98 34.35
N HIS A 1088 -16.35 -34.66 34.34
CA HIS A 1088 -16.97 -34.02 35.49
C HIS A 1088 -18.27 -34.77 35.85
N PRO A 1089 -18.68 -34.87 37.14
CA PRO A 1089 -19.90 -35.58 37.55
C PRO A 1089 -21.16 -35.21 36.75
N LYS A 1090 -21.17 -34.02 36.14
CA LYS A 1090 -22.24 -33.48 35.30
C LYS A 1090 -22.16 -33.80 33.79
N ARG A 1091 -21.23 -34.66 33.30
CA ARG A 1091 -21.04 -35.09 31.89
C ARG A 1091 -20.48 -34.02 30.91
N VAL A 1092 -19.43 -33.29 31.31
CA VAL A 1092 -18.65 -32.41 30.41
C VAL A 1092 -17.18 -32.86 30.45
N TYR A 1093 -16.50 -32.82 29.30
CA TYR A 1093 -15.08 -33.16 29.20
C TYR A 1093 -14.22 -31.92 29.41
N VAL A 1094 -13.41 -31.94 30.47
CA VAL A 1094 -12.53 -30.84 30.84
C VAL A 1094 -11.08 -31.28 30.66
N SER A 1095 -10.37 -30.63 29.74
CA SER A 1095 -8.94 -30.87 29.48
C SER A 1095 -8.11 -29.71 30.03
N GLY A 1096 -7.21 -30.01 30.97
CA GLY A 1096 -6.23 -29.06 31.46
C GLY A 1096 -4.88 -29.24 30.78
N THR A 1097 -4.16 -28.16 30.52
CA THR A 1097 -2.81 -28.21 29.92
C THR A 1097 -1.66 -27.97 30.88
N GLY A 1098 -1.93 -27.54 32.12
CA GLY A 1098 -0.91 -27.31 33.14
C GLY A 1098 0.04 -26.16 32.82
N SER A 1099 1.08 -25.99 33.65
CA SER A 1099 1.99 -24.85 33.57
C SER A 1099 3.05 -24.99 32.47
N PHE A 1100 2.90 -24.30 31.34
CA PHE A 1100 3.90 -24.30 30.25
C PHE A 1100 5.17 -23.54 30.66
N GLY A 1101 5.01 -22.32 31.13
CA GLY A 1101 6.07 -21.37 31.46
C GLY A 1101 6.26 -21.15 32.96
N ALA A 1102 5.30 -21.54 33.81
CA ALA A 1102 5.30 -21.17 35.23
C ALA A 1102 6.62 -21.44 35.99
N PRO A 1103 6.98 -20.53 36.92
CA PRO A 1103 8.17 -20.66 37.75
C PRO A 1103 8.08 -21.86 38.70
N VAL A 1104 9.24 -22.30 39.21
CA VAL A 1104 9.32 -23.50 40.07
C VAL A 1104 8.56 -23.32 41.38
N CYS A 1105 8.40 -22.09 41.87
CA CYS A 1105 7.69 -21.77 43.11
C CYS A 1105 6.16 -21.89 43.00
N GLU A 1106 5.59 -21.85 41.80
CA GLU A 1106 4.14 -21.89 41.55
C GLU A 1106 3.66 -23.29 41.11
N ARG A 1107 4.54 -24.29 41.20
CA ARG A 1107 4.26 -25.68 40.83
C ARG A 1107 4.76 -26.65 41.91
N PRO A 1108 4.09 -27.79 42.13
CA PRO A 1108 4.63 -28.87 42.94
C PRO A 1108 5.97 -29.37 42.38
N GLU A 1109 6.94 -29.71 43.23
CA GLU A 1109 8.28 -30.18 42.79
C GLU A 1109 8.22 -31.40 41.85
N SER A 1110 7.15 -32.20 41.94
CA SER A 1110 6.93 -33.43 41.17
C SER A 1110 6.26 -33.22 39.80
N THR A 1111 5.65 -32.07 39.52
CA THR A 1111 4.88 -31.88 38.27
C THR A 1111 5.74 -31.25 37.18
N PRO A 1112 5.81 -31.82 35.95
CA PRO A 1112 6.55 -31.21 34.85
C PRO A 1112 5.79 -30.06 34.21
N ARG A 1113 6.46 -29.34 33.32
CA ARG A 1113 5.77 -28.43 32.40
C ARG A 1113 5.00 -29.23 31.37
N LEU A 1114 3.81 -28.76 31.01
CA LEU A 1114 2.90 -29.50 30.15
C LEU A 1114 2.39 -28.58 29.03
N TYR A 1115 2.04 -29.19 27.90
CA TYR A 1115 1.14 -28.61 26.90
C TYR A 1115 0.32 -29.73 26.27
N SER A 1116 -0.80 -29.39 25.62
CA SER A 1116 -1.59 -30.37 24.87
C SER A 1116 -1.81 -29.97 23.43
N LEU A 1117 -1.91 -30.99 22.59
CA LEU A 1117 -2.26 -30.87 21.18
C LEU A 1117 -3.53 -31.70 20.93
N LEU A 1118 -4.56 -31.06 20.41
CA LEU A 1118 -5.86 -31.66 20.14
C LEU A 1118 -6.01 -31.91 18.64
N GLU A 1119 -6.37 -33.15 18.33
CA GLU A 1119 -6.79 -33.60 17.00
C GLU A 1119 -8.31 -33.74 16.99
N ILE A 1120 -9.00 -32.91 16.23
CA ILE A 1120 -10.47 -32.87 16.16
C ILE A 1120 -10.91 -33.43 14.81
N SER A 1121 -11.68 -34.51 14.79
CA SER A 1121 -12.22 -35.04 13.53
C SER A 1121 -13.17 -34.02 12.87
N ARG A 1122 -13.16 -33.92 11.53
CA ARG A 1122 -13.98 -32.94 10.78
C ARG A 1122 -15.49 -33.14 10.91
N ASP A 1123 -15.93 -34.32 11.35
CA ASP A 1123 -17.33 -34.59 11.71
C ASP A 1123 -17.66 -34.27 13.18
N HIS A 1124 -16.66 -33.78 13.93
CA HIS A 1124 -16.72 -33.42 15.34
C HIS A 1124 -17.14 -34.55 16.28
N ARG A 1125 -16.98 -35.82 15.87
CA ARG A 1125 -17.36 -37.00 16.68
C ARG A 1125 -16.25 -37.50 17.61
N VAL A 1126 -14.99 -37.28 17.23
CA VAL A 1126 -13.83 -37.76 17.97
C VAL A 1126 -12.84 -36.62 18.16
N ILE A 1127 -12.36 -36.46 19.39
CA ILE A 1127 -11.25 -35.57 19.71
C ILE A 1127 -10.18 -36.39 20.42
N ARG A 1128 -8.97 -36.41 19.87
CA ARG A 1128 -7.81 -37.03 20.50
C ARG A 1128 -6.92 -35.95 21.10
N ILE A 1129 -6.54 -36.10 22.36
CA ILE A 1129 -5.76 -35.11 23.10
C ILE A 1129 -4.41 -35.72 23.44
N HIS A 1130 -3.36 -35.20 22.80
CA HIS A 1130 -1.97 -35.57 23.05
C HIS A 1130 -1.39 -34.68 24.15
N THR A 1131 -0.83 -35.27 25.19
CA THR A 1131 -0.18 -34.54 26.28
C THR A 1131 1.33 -34.65 26.17
N ARG A 1132 2.00 -33.51 26.21
CA ARG A 1132 3.46 -33.39 26.10
C ARG A 1132 4.02 -32.79 27.38
N CYS A 1133 5.23 -33.19 27.74
CA CYS A 1133 5.85 -32.82 29.01
C CYS A 1133 7.29 -32.37 28.86
N ARG A 1134 7.76 -31.59 29.83
CA ARG A 1134 9.16 -31.21 29.98
C ARG A 1134 9.55 -31.21 31.46
N GLN A 1135 10.42 -32.14 31.85
CA GLN A 1135 10.79 -32.37 33.26
C GLN A 1135 11.70 -31.29 33.85
N ARG A 1136 12.63 -30.74 33.06
CA ARG A 1136 13.61 -29.73 33.51
C ARG A 1136 13.55 -28.48 32.63
N LYS A 1137 13.82 -27.31 33.22
CA LYS A 1137 13.93 -26.05 32.47
C LYS A 1137 15.06 -26.18 31.44
N GLY A 1138 14.76 -25.94 30.15
CA GLY A 1138 15.71 -26.11 29.05
C GLY A 1138 15.89 -27.54 28.50
N GLY A 1139 15.16 -28.54 29.03
CA GLY A 1139 15.12 -29.89 28.45
C GLY A 1139 14.25 -29.98 27.19
N ALA A 1140 14.33 -31.12 26.49
CA ALA A 1140 13.44 -31.42 25.37
C ALA A 1140 12.01 -31.70 25.85
N TRP A 1141 11.04 -31.53 24.94
CA TRP A 1141 9.66 -31.96 25.14
C TRP A 1141 9.52 -33.41 24.70
N ASP A 1142 8.80 -34.22 25.49
CA ASP A 1142 8.55 -35.64 25.24
C ASP A 1142 7.08 -36.00 25.54
N GLY A 1143 6.62 -37.15 25.07
CA GLY A 1143 5.25 -37.64 25.28
C GLY A 1143 4.98 -38.01 26.74
N TRP A 1144 3.89 -37.51 27.32
CA TRP A 1144 3.51 -37.80 28.71
C TRP A 1144 2.70 -39.10 28.80
N ALA A 1145 3.39 -40.25 28.92
CA ALA A 1145 2.79 -41.58 28.90
C ALA A 1145 2.10 -41.97 30.23
N VAL A 1146 1.05 -41.25 30.62
CA VAL A 1146 0.30 -41.50 31.86
C VAL A 1146 -1.12 -42.03 31.64
N TRP A 1147 -1.65 -41.92 30.42
CA TRP A 1147 -3.05 -42.24 30.13
C TRP A 1147 -3.29 -43.75 30.06
N PRO A 1148 -4.37 -44.29 30.65
CA PRO A 1148 -4.65 -45.72 30.61
C PRO A 1148 -4.94 -46.21 29.17
N SER A 1149 -4.43 -47.40 28.80
CA SER A 1149 -4.82 -48.12 27.59
C SER A 1149 -5.83 -49.22 27.89
N GLU A 1150 -6.40 -49.85 26.85
CA GLU A 1150 -7.25 -51.06 26.98
C GLU A 1150 -6.50 -52.24 27.66
N SER A 1151 -5.17 -52.19 27.70
CA SER A 1151 -4.32 -53.13 28.42
C SER A 1151 -3.80 -52.52 29.72
N ALA A 1152 -4.02 -53.19 30.86
CA ALA A 1152 -3.68 -52.69 32.20
C ALA A 1152 -2.20 -52.32 32.43
N ASN A 1153 -1.28 -52.78 31.57
CA ASN A 1153 0.16 -52.52 31.67
C ASN A 1153 0.70 -51.50 30.65
N GLU A 1154 -0.14 -50.97 29.76
CA GLU A 1154 0.27 -50.03 28.72
C GLU A 1154 -0.30 -48.65 29.03
N LYS A 1155 0.56 -47.63 29.04
CA LYS A 1155 0.19 -46.23 29.19
C LYS A 1155 0.42 -45.49 27.88
N ARG A 1156 -0.54 -44.64 27.50
CA ARG A 1156 -0.53 -43.83 26.27
C ARG A 1156 -0.14 -42.39 26.57
N THR A 1157 0.37 -41.72 25.55
CA THR A 1157 0.67 -40.28 25.55
C THR A 1157 -0.52 -39.41 25.14
N TYR A 1158 -1.67 -40.04 24.86
CA TYR A 1158 -2.92 -39.39 24.49
C TYR A 1158 -4.15 -40.10 25.09
N TYR A 1159 -5.28 -39.41 25.09
CA TYR A 1159 -6.61 -39.98 25.35
C TYR A 1159 -7.63 -39.50 24.30
N GLU A 1160 -8.77 -40.19 24.18
CA GLU A 1160 -9.81 -39.88 23.19
C GLU A 1160 -11.15 -39.55 23.85
N ILE A 1161 -11.81 -38.53 23.33
CA ILE A 1161 -13.19 -38.14 23.63
C ILE A 1161 -14.05 -38.54 22.43
N ARG A 1162 -15.11 -39.32 22.65
CA ARG A 1162 -16.06 -39.75 21.61
C ARG A 1162 -17.47 -39.30 22.02
N PHE A 1163 -18.18 -38.60 21.12
CA PHE A 1163 -19.49 -37.98 21.39
C PHE A 1163 -20.71 -38.85 21.09
#